data_AF-A0A2I1D5N7-F1
#
_entry.id   AF-A0A2I1D5N7-F1
#
_cell.length_a   1.000
_cell.length_b   1.000
_cell.length_c   1.000
_cell.angle_alpha   90.00
_cell.angle_beta   90.00
_cell.angle_gamma   90.00
#
_symmetry.space_group_name_H-M   'P 1'
#
loop_
_entity.id
_entity.type
_entity.pdbx_description
1 polymer ?
#
loop_
_entity_poly.entity_id
_entity_poly.type
_entity_poly.pdbx_seq_one_letter_code
_entity_poly.pdbx_strand_id
1 'polypeptide(L)'
;MRAILAWSLIAAVSALQTLPPVRWEEHDQPFGGFDPARAARDIYISNTFASHRDQTGLTLIPPSAAEFARTFRDDIEEVTGERWSLHTVDELPRDKAGIFLERSQRSNWAYENGDATEEGYELEVQANRVVIKGSGARGMWWATRTLLQQIIIAGRRPIPQGHVIDVPSVPTRGFLLDAGRKWYSPAFLKELCTYASFFKMSEFHYHTSDNYPLSRGHNETWNDVYAQFALHPENPDLHPIVQRANETLSRADFEDLQEHCAQRGVTVIPEIEAPGHCLFVTKWKPQLALDQKDLLNLTHPETLPTVKQIWEEFLPWFQSKEVHIGADEYDSTLADDYVDFVNEMARFVDEKSGKRVRIWGTYEPSDKPISKDIIIQHWQYGQSDPVLLSNQGYDVINSEDWWAYMSLKNSHVPITPAPYPQLFNNTRVLNFADQSGWQWTPELFNPVNVTEQPSKLPKGAILAAWNDNGPDATTQLESFYAIRDGIPVVAARAWSGNRGPLLEESGLSASVDLLTSAAVAQNLDRRVKKTAERNNGFVNWKTTNQKATDRVSLGYGSKGMNYMLDMVVSGPFTLSSSDVTLELSPSGSLTFISDGWPYPLRSVAENDGFDPIELGRIWANQTSSSHEPVTVPLKSQITIRTDVTGGSRVWVNGNFTGRFEVFVFGGKNKEFSWSQMAFVAPLEWLQGGVHALRTNGHAEEQILASKFSHLSIFTRTPASPYTDDSRLNWIIEHKGETPPAGWVQPVNNQSASGGYNWGYYVAQKTHANRYNYAVSGAVCSNKISPRTFAAIEAPFPSVLEYEVPAFLADSKYKVPPSGKKFLDIPADETVYAIWIGTNDLGNYAFITDSQIAGKTVPDYIECVYQALDAVHANGGRYFVLMNLTPLQLAPMYATPEHGGTGPNSFWPEKPDNKTAVSYRMWDQVATANEVFEYKTAYEAVIAKRYPGAKLATMDVYALLSDAYNHPEDFFGQGSAVNVTGYNKHCDVKGQNCEILPHPEQFMWYDELHPSEVTDKVIADEFVKVTKGKSKYATYW
;
A
#
# COMPACT_ATOMS: atom_id res chain seq x y z
N MET A 1 -34.83 -9.38 -34.55
CA MET A 1 -33.40 -9.32 -34.19
C MET A 1 -33.24 -8.37 -33.02
N ARG A 2 -33.46 -8.89 -31.81
CA ARG A 2 -33.39 -8.18 -30.52
C ARG A 2 -32.71 -9.15 -29.56
N ALA A 3 -31.39 -9.19 -29.67
CA ALA A 3 -30.42 -9.90 -28.84
C ALA A 3 -29.08 -9.62 -29.55
N ILE A 4 -28.08 -9.06 -28.85
CA ILE A 4 -26.65 -8.88 -29.22
C ILE A 4 -26.08 -7.48 -28.87
N LEU A 5 -26.89 -6.44 -28.64
CA LEU A 5 -26.36 -5.06 -28.41
C LEU A 5 -26.32 -4.62 -26.94
N ALA A 6 -25.88 -5.48 -26.02
CA ALA A 6 -25.80 -5.16 -24.58
C ALA A 6 -24.41 -5.38 -23.95
N TRP A 7 -23.35 -5.51 -24.74
CA TRP A 7 -21.99 -5.75 -24.23
C TRP A 7 -20.97 -4.88 -24.96
N SER A 8 -20.81 -3.64 -24.52
CA SER A 8 -19.62 -2.81 -24.76
C SER A 8 -19.82 -1.41 -24.19
N LEU A 9 -19.79 -1.28 -22.86
CA LEU A 9 -19.73 -0.01 -22.13
C LEU A 9 -19.33 -0.35 -20.68
N ILE A 10 -18.04 -0.54 -20.44
CA ILE A 10 -17.47 -0.59 -19.08
C ILE A 10 -16.21 0.28 -19.10
N ALA A 11 -16.36 1.46 -18.50
CA ALA A 11 -15.33 2.44 -18.20
C ALA A 11 -14.29 1.89 -17.20
N ALA A 12 -13.02 2.33 -17.27
CA ALA A 12 -12.07 2.13 -16.17
C ALA A 12 -12.30 3.17 -15.07
N VAL A 13 -13.45 3.00 -14.40
CA VAL A 13 -13.48 3.13 -12.94
C VAL A 13 -12.47 2.09 -12.44
N SER A 14 -11.55 2.44 -11.52
CA SER A 14 -10.81 1.41 -10.79
C SER A 14 -11.86 0.52 -10.12
N ALA A 15 -12.12 -0.64 -10.72
CA ALA A 15 -13.13 -1.56 -10.25
C ALA A 15 -12.56 -2.20 -8.99
N LEU A 16 -12.86 -1.58 -7.85
CA LEU A 16 -12.55 -2.16 -6.55
C LEU A 16 -13.16 -3.56 -6.50
N GLN A 17 -12.38 -4.53 -6.03
CA GLN A 17 -12.76 -5.93 -5.95
C GLN A 17 -12.74 -6.43 -4.51
N THR A 18 -13.54 -7.45 -4.22
CA THR A 18 -13.37 -8.20 -2.96
C THR A 18 -12.07 -8.99 -2.99
N LEU A 19 -11.52 -9.29 -1.82
CA LEU A 19 -10.34 -10.11 -1.63
C LEU A 19 -10.68 -11.22 -0.62
N PRO A 20 -10.88 -12.48 -1.04
CA PRO A 20 -10.82 -12.99 -2.42
C PRO A 20 -11.87 -12.41 -3.39
N PRO A 21 -11.55 -12.31 -4.70
CA PRO A 21 -12.52 -11.94 -5.72
C PRO A 21 -13.60 -13.01 -5.85
N VAL A 22 -14.83 -12.59 -6.16
CA VAL A 22 -15.98 -13.50 -6.33
C VAL A 22 -16.58 -13.35 -7.72
N ARG A 23 -17.12 -14.45 -8.27
CA ARG A 23 -17.91 -14.40 -9.50
C ARG A 23 -19.32 -13.93 -9.16
N TRP A 24 -19.64 -12.70 -9.55
CA TRP A 24 -20.94 -12.09 -9.31
C TRP A 24 -21.89 -12.35 -10.49
N GLU A 25 -22.92 -13.17 -10.27
CA GLU A 25 -23.96 -13.43 -11.27
C GLU A 25 -25.08 -12.38 -11.12
N GLU A 26 -25.16 -11.42 -12.04
CA GLU A 26 -26.22 -10.40 -12.05
C GLU A 26 -27.57 -10.99 -12.47
N HIS A 27 -28.65 -10.54 -11.82
CA HIS A 27 -30.01 -10.76 -12.33
C HIS A 27 -30.40 -9.60 -13.26
N ASP A 28 -31.21 -9.86 -14.30
CA ASP A 28 -31.59 -8.98 -15.45
C ASP A 28 -32.19 -7.56 -15.14
N GLN A 29 -32.06 -7.03 -13.91
CA GLN A 29 -32.61 -5.74 -13.48
C GLN A 29 -31.52 -4.87 -12.80
N PRO A 30 -30.95 -3.86 -13.49
CA PRO A 30 -29.80 -3.08 -12.98
C PRO A 30 -30.13 -2.03 -11.89
N PHE A 31 -31.37 -1.95 -11.40
CA PHE A 31 -31.83 -0.85 -10.50
C PHE A 31 -32.40 -1.29 -9.14
N GLY A 32 -32.19 -2.55 -8.73
CA GLY A 32 -32.56 -3.04 -7.40
C GLY A 32 -31.33 -3.64 -6.70
N GLY A 33 -31.07 -3.26 -5.45
CA GLY A 33 -29.91 -3.71 -4.70
C GLY A 33 -30.10 -3.58 -3.19
N PHE A 34 -29.12 -4.00 -2.41
CA PHE A 34 -29.16 -3.88 -0.96
C PHE A 34 -28.49 -2.59 -0.50
N ASP A 35 -29.28 -1.67 0.06
CA ASP A 35 -28.77 -0.44 0.68
C ASP A 35 -28.76 -0.60 2.20
N PRO A 36 -27.61 -0.83 2.85
CA PRO A 36 -27.54 -1.00 4.30
C PRO A 36 -28.01 0.25 5.08
N ALA A 37 -28.01 1.43 4.46
CA ALA A 37 -28.53 2.65 5.10
C ALA A 37 -30.08 2.69 5.15
N ARG A 38 -30.75 1.95 4.26
CA ARG A 38 -32.22 1.92 4.14
C ARG A 38 -32.85 0.59 4.50
N ALA A 39 -32.09 -0.50 4.48
CA ALA A 39 -32.55 -1.83 4.80
C ALA A 39 -33.03 -1.94 6.25
N ALA A 40 -33.95 -2.88 6.50
CA ALA A 40 -34.29 -3.26 7.87
C ALA A 40 -33.05 -3.85 8.55
N ARG A 41 -32.74 -3.37 9.75
CA ARG A 41 -31.52 -3.70 10.50
C ARG A 41 -31.71 -4.95 11.36
N ASP A 42 -32.26 -5.97 10.73
CA ASP A 42 -32.57 -7.25 11.34
C ASP A 42 -31.80 -8.36 10.64
N ILE A 43 -31.21 -9.25 11.43
CA ILE A 43 -30.55 -10.49 11.01
C ILE A 43 -31.41 -11.63 11.55
N TYR A 44 -31.80 -12.56 10.70
CA TYR A 44 -32.57 -13.74 11.06
C TYR A 44 -31.73 -15.00 10.84
N ILE A 45 -31.65 -15.88 11.82
CA ILE A 45 -31.04 -17.20 11.70
C ILE A 45 -32.05 -18.29 12.03
N SER A 46 -32.10 -19.35 11.23
CA SER A 46 -33.01 -20.47 11.51
C SER A 46 -32.55 -21.24 12.75
N ASN A 47 -33.50 -21.62 13.61
CA ASN A 47 -33.23 -22.36 14.85
C ASN A 47 -32.58 -23.72 14.56
N THR A 48 -32.96 -24.37 13.45
CA THR A 48 -32.38 -25.64 12.99
C THR A 48 -30.92 -25.54 12.54
N PHE A 49 -30.47 -24.35 12.12
CA PHE A 49 -29.08 -24.12 11.74
C PHE A 49 -28.25 -23.47 12.85
N ALA A 50 -28.88 -22.70 13.74
CA ALA A 50 -28.23 -21.94 14.81
C ALA A 50 -27.25 -22.76 15.66
N SER A 51 -27.57 -24.01 15.97
CA SER A 51 -26.72 -24.90 16.77
C SER A 51 -25.68 -25.69 15.97
N HIS A 52 -25.65 -25.55 14.64
CA HIS A 52 -24.73 -26.29 13.79
C HIS A 52 -23.29 -25.78 13.97
N ARG A 53 -22.33 -26.70 14.10
CA ARG A 53 -20.90 -26.45 14.27
C ARG A 53 -20.15 -27.22 13.18
N ASP A 54 -19.06 -26.63 12.69
CA ASP A 54 -18.18 -27.27 11.70
C ASP A 54 -17.61 -28.59 12.24
N GLN A 55 -17.68 -29.65 11.44
CA GLN A 55 -17.14 -30.98 11.77
C GLN A 55 -15.77 -31.22 11.10
N THR A 56 -15.49 -30.50 10.01
CA THR A 56 -14.41 -30.81 9.07
C THR A 56 -13.14 -29.98 9.26
N GLY A 57 -13.23 -28.80 9.90
CA GLY A 57 -12.08 -27.92 10.14
C GLY A 57 -11.08 -28.41 11.19
N LEU A 58 -9.99 -27.64 11.35
CA LEU A 58 -8.86 -28.00 12.22
C LEU A 58 -9.09 -27.70 13.71
N THR A 59 -10.03 -26.82 14.05
CA THR A 59 -10.28 -26.45 15.45
C THR A 59 -11.07 -27.54 16.20
N LEU A 60 -10.75 -27.72 17.48
CA LEU A 60 -11.49 -28.55 18.43
C LEU A 60 -12.62 -27.78 19.15
N ILE A 61 -12.67 -26.46 18.98
CA ILE A 61 -13.68 -25.55 19.53
C ILE A 61 -14.47 -24.83 18.42
N PRO A 62 -15.02 -25.54 17.41
CA PRO A 62 -15.67 -24.90 16.27
C PRO A 62 -16.89 -24.09 16.72
N PRO A 63 -17.00 -22.79 16.37
CA PRO A 63 -18.18 -22.02 16.72
C PRO A 63 -19.44 -22.54 16.03
N SER A 64 -20.57 -22.31 16.70
CA SER A 64 -21.89 -22.53 16.15
C SER A 64 -22.25 -21.41 15.17
N ALA A 65 -23.18 -21.68 14.26
CA ALA A 65 -23.71 -20.66 13.36
C ALA A 65 -24.28 -19.47 14.15
N ALA A 66 -24.88 -19.69 15.32
CA ALA A 66 -25.36 -18.61 16.18
C ALA A 66 -24.23 -17.75 16.78
N GLU A 67 -23.08 -18.35 17.13
CA GLU A 67 -21.91 -17.61 17.61
C GLU A 67 -21.33 -16.74 16.49
N PHE A 68 -21.14 -17.31 15.29
CA PHE A 68 -20.72 -16.53 14.13
C PHE A 68 -21.71 -15.42 13.76
N ALA A 69 -23.02 -15.66 13.87
CA ALA A 69 -24.04 -14.65 13.61
C ALA A 69 -23.97 -13.48 14.61
N ARG A 70 -23.62 -13.74 15.89
CA ARG A 70 -23.39 -12.69 16.89
C ARG A 70 -22.16 -11.87 16.55
N THR A 71 -21.04 -12.51 16.21
CA THR A 71 -19.82 -11.79 15.76
C THR A 71 -20.12 -10.95 14.52
N PHE A 72 -20.83 -11.51 13.54
CA PHE A 72 -21.20 -10.78 12.32
C PHE A 72 -22.11 -9.58 12.59
N ARG A 73 -23.06 -9.68 13.54
CA ARG A 73 -23.87 -8.53 13.97
C ARG A 73 -22.95 -7.38 14.40
N ASP A 74 -21.98 -7.64 15.25
CA ASP A 74 -21.08 -6.60 15.77
C ASP A 74 -20.23 -5.99 14.63
N ASP A 75 -19.77 -6.83 13.70
CA ASP A 75 -19.01 -6.38 12.53
C ASP A 75 -19.82 -5.47 11.59
N ILE A 76 -21.08 -5.82 11.30
CA ILE A 76 -21.93 -4.99 10.43
C ILE A 76 -22.37 -3.71 11.14
N GLU A 77 -22.53 -3.72 12.47
CA GLU A 77 -22.73 -2.50 13.24
C GLU A 77 -21.55 -1.54 13.09
N GLU A 78 -20.32 -2.04 13.13
CA GLU A 78 -19.11 -1.24 12.92
C GLU A 78 -19.06 -0.62 11.51
N VAL A 79 -19.31 -1.42 10.47
CA VAL A 79 -19.28 -0.94 9.07
C VAL A 79 -20.38 0.07 8.78
N THR A 80 -21.59 -0.16 9.30
CA THR A 80 -22.76 0.67 9.01
C THR A 80 -22.90 1.87 9.96
N GLY A 81 -22.26 1.81 11.13
CA GLY A 81 -22.39 2.82 12.20
C GLY A 81 -23.75 2.81 12.90
N GLU A 82 -24.52 1.74 12.72
CA GLU A 82 -25.92 1.63 13.15
C GLU A 82 -26.15 0.30 13.87
N ARG A 83 -27.11 0.25 14.81
CA ARG A 83 -27.40 -0.98 15.56
C ARG A 83 -28.20 -2.00 14.74
N TRP A 84 -27.88 -3.28 14.88
CA TRP A 84 -28.51 -4.42 14.23
C TRP A 84 -29.06 -5.42 15.25
N SER A 85 -30.24 -5.98 14.99
CA SER A 85 -30.85 -7.00 15.86
C SER A 85 -30.67 -8.40 15.27
N LEU A 86 -30.28 -9.37 16.11
CA LEU A 86 -30.20 -10.78 15.72
C LEU A 86 -31.38 -11.55 16.30
N HIS A 87 -32.12 -12.24 15.43
CA HIS A 87 -33.31 -13.03 15.77
C HIS A 87 -33.09 -14.49 15.40
N THR A 88 -33.24 -15.39 16.37
CA THR A 88 -33.33 -16.83 16.12
C THR A 88 -34.80 -17.20 15.95
N VAL A 89 -35.15 -17.82 14.82
CA VAL A 89 -36.54 -18.11 14.44
C VAL A 89 -36.67 -19.54 13.94
N ASP A 90 -37.81 -20.20 14.20
CA ASP A 90 -38.03 -21.57 13.72
C ASP A 90 -38.14 -21.64 12.19
N GLU A 91 -38.79 -20.65 11.57
CA GLU A 91 -38.89 -20.48 10.13
C GLU A 91 -38.45 -19.07 9.71
N LEU A 92 -37.64 -18.97 8.66
CA LEU A 92 -37.18 -17.68 8.15
C LEU A 92 -38.35 -16.93 7.47
N PRO A 93 -38.63 -15.66 7.87
CA PRO A 93 -39.73 -14.92 7.28
C PRO A 93 -39.44 -14.55 5.81
N ARG A 94 -40.41 -14.80 4.94
CA ARG A 94 -40.30 -14.58 3.49
C ARG A 94 -40.66 -13.15 3.05
N ASP A 95 -41.51 -12.49 3.84
CA ASP A 95 -42.08 -11.17 3.59
C ASP A 95 -41.34 -10.03 4.30
N LYS A 96 -40.28 -10.35 5.06
CA LYS A 96 -39.45 -9.37 5.76
C LYS A 96 -38.20 -8.96 4.98
N ALA A 97 -37.78 -7.72 5.20
CA ALA A 97 -36.48 -7.20 4.82
C ALA A 97 -35.42 -7.54 5.88
N GLY A 98 -34.14 -7.51 5.49
CA GLY A 98 -33.01 -7.78 6.37
C GLY A 98 -32.04 -8.82 5.82
N ILE A 99 -31.24 -9.41 6.70
CA ILE A 99 -30.24 -10.44 6.38
C ILE A 99 -30.71 -11.78 6.93
N PHE A 100 -30.62 -12.84 6.13
CA PHE A 100 -31.14 -14.16 6.45
C PHE A 100 -30.02 -15.18 6.37
N LEU A 101 -29.82 -15.94 7.45
CA LEU A 101 -28.75 -16.91 7.61
C LEU A 101 -29.34 -18.31 7.69
N GLU A 102 -28.97 -19.20 6.77
CA GLU A 102 -29.43 -20.58 6.73
C GLU A 102 -28.38 -21.58 6.22
N ARG A 103 -28.74 -22.87 6.29
CA ARG A 103 -27.95 -23.95 5.71
C ARG A 103 -28.24 -24.09 4.21
N SER A 104 -27.19 -24.14 3.40
CA SER A 104 -27.31 -24.48 1.98
C SER A 104 -27.89 -25.90 1.80
N GLN A 105 -28.79 -26.04 0.84
CA GLN A 105 -29.33 -27.33 0.40
C GLN A 105 -28.51 -27.95 -0.75
N ARG A 106 -27.50 -27.21 -1.25
CA ARG A 106 -26.59 -27.71 -2.27
C ARG A 106 -25.72 -28.83 -1.70
N SER A 107 -25.56 -29.89 -2.48
CA SER A 107 -24.66 -31.01 -2.17
C SER A 107 -23.30 -30.85 -2.87
N ASN A 108 -22.32 -31.65 -2.45
CA ASN A 108 -21.00 -31.76 -3.09
C ASN A 108 -20.11 -30.50 -2.97
N TRP A 109 -20.04 -29.91 -1.79
CA TRP A 109 -19.04 -28.90 -1.47
C TRP A 109 -17.68 -29.54 -1.24
N ALA A 110 -16.70 -29.20 -2.06
CA ALA A 110 -15.36 -29.76 -1.99
C ALA A 110 -14.26 -28.74 -2.26
N TYR A 111 -13.09 -28.96 -1.67
CA TYR A 111 -11.82 -28.36 -2.08
C TYR A 111 -11.44 -28.80 -3.51
N GLU A 112 -10.39 -28.23 -4.08
CA GLU A 112 -9.94 -28.59 -5.45
C GLU A 112 -9.44 -30.03 -5.56
N ASN A 113 -8.93 -30.60 -4.47
CA ASN A 113 -8.52 -32.01 -4.42
C ASN A 113 -9.70 -33.00 -4.31
N GLY A 114 -10.94 -32.49 -4.19
CA GLY A 114 -12.15 -33.31 -4.07
C GLY A 114 -12.59 -33.65 -2.64
N ASP A 115 -11.80 -33.28 -1.61
CA ASP A 115 -12.17 -33.50 -0.22
C ASP A 115 -13.35 -32.61 0.18
N ALA A 116 -14.29 -33.19 0.94
CA ALA A 116 -15.49 -32.49 1.39
C ALA A 116 -15.17 -31.31 2.33
N THR A 117 -15.95 -30.23 2.22
CA THR A 117 -15.78 -29.04 3.06
C THR A 117 -17.08 -28.37 3.48
N GLU A 118 -17.10 -27.86 4.71
CA GLU A 118 -18.15 -27.00 5.25
C GLU A 118 -17.86 -25.48 5.09
N GLU A 119 -16.82 -25.12 4.33
CA GLU A 119 -16.41 -23.72 4.08
C GLU A 119 -17.09 -23.07 2.87
N GLY A 120 -17.87 -23.82 2.09
CA GLY A 120 -18.57 -23.31 0.92
C GLY A 120 -19.84 -22.52 1.27
N TYR A 121 -20.21 -21.56 0.42
CA TYR A 121 -21.41 -20.75 0.65
C TYR A 121 -22.08 -20.25 -0.63
N GLU A 122 -23.34 -19.84 -0.46
CA GLU A 122 -24.12 -19.09 -1.42
C GLU A 122 -24.50 -17.73 -0.78
N LEU A 123 -24.36 -16.65 -1.54
CA LEU A 123 -24.78 -15.30 -1.16
C LEU A 123 -25.72 -14.76 -2.24
N GLU A 124 -26.94 -14.42 -1.84
CA GLU A 124 -27.97 -13.87 -2.71
C GLU A 124 -28.34 -12.47 -2.21
N VAL A 125 -28.09 -11.46 -3.03
CA VAL A 125 -28.41 -10.06 -2.74
C VAL A 125 -29.59 -9.63 -3.59
N GLN A 126 -30.64 -9.17 -2.94
CA GLN A 126 -31.86 -8.65 -3.55
C GLN A 126 -32.20 -7.27 -2.98
N ALA A 127 -33.22 -6.62 -3.53
CA ALA A 127 -33.73 -5.36 -2.97
C ALA A 127 -34.19 -5.54 -1.52
N ASN A 128 -33.55 -4.83 -0.58
CA ASN A 128 -33.82 -4.87 0.87
C ASN A 128 -33.69 -6.25 1.55
N ARG A 129 -33.12 -7.25 0.88
CA ARG A 129 -33.00 -8.62 1.39
C ARG A 129 -31.68 -9.24 0.98
N VAL A 130 -30.96 -9.81 1.93
CA VAL A 130 -29.75 -10.61 1.67
C VAL A 130 -29.93 -11.99 2.28
N VAL A 131 -29.66 -13.05 1.52
CA VAL A 131 -29.70 -14.43 1.99
C VAL A 131 -28.30 -15.02 1.90
N ILE A 132 -27.79 -15.48 3.04
CA ILE A 132 -26.52 -16.19 3.16
C ILE A 132 -26.82 -17.66 3.50
N LYS A 133 -26.33 -18.57 2.66
CA LYS A 133 -26.48 -20.01 2.85
C LYS A 133 -25.11 -20.66 2.96
N GLY A 134 -24.72 -21.11 4.15
CA GLY A 134 -23.46 -21.83 4.35
C GLY A 134 -23.64 -23.34 4.17
N SER A 135 -22.66 -24.04 3.58
CA SER A 135 -22.66 -25.51 3.59
C SER A 135 -22.55 -26.07 5.01
N GLY A 136 -21.85 -25.33 5.88
CA GLY A 136 -21.92 -25.39 7.33
C GLY A 136 -21.75 -24.01 7.97
N ALA A 137 -21.50 -23.97 9.28
CA ALA A 137 -21.39 -22.72 10.03
C ALA A 137 -20.21 -21.85 9.57
N ARG A 138 -19.11 -22.49 9.16
CA ARG A 138 -17.89 -21.81 8.70
C ARG A 138 -18.05 -21.21 7.30
N GLY A 139 -18.72 -21.90 6.38
CA GLY A 139 -19.09 -21.33 5.08
C GLY A 139 -20.01 -20.12 5.22
N MET A 140 -20.99 -20.17 6.14
CA MET A 140 -21.81 -19.00 6.48
C MET A 140 -20.94 -17.83 6.94
N TRP A 141 -19.98 -18.07 7.83
CA TRP A 141 -19.03 -17.04 8.28
C TRP A 141 -18.26 -16.39 7.11
N TRP A 142 -17.74 -17.19 6.17
CA TRP A 142 -17.02 -16.66 5.00
C TRP A 142 -17.90 -15.82 4.06
N ALA A 143 -19.16 -16.19 3.90
CA ALA A 143 -20.14 -15.37 3.17
C ALA A 143 -20.33 -13.99 3.81
N THR A 144 -20.31 -13.91 5.15
CA THR A 144 -20.40 -12.60 5.85
C THR A 144 -19.22 -11.70 5.51
N ARG A 145 -18.00 -12.26 5.37
CA ARG A 145 -16.82 -11.49 4.97
C ARG A 145 -17.00 -10.90 3.58
N THR A 146 -17.48 -11.69 2.64
CA THR A 146 -17.82 -11.21 1.28
C THR A 146 -18.84 -10.08 1.32
N LEU A 147 -19.94 -10.24 2.08
CA LEU A 147 -20.96 -9.20 2.21
C LEU A 147 -20.39 -7.90 2.80
N LEU A 148 -19.58 -7.97 3.87
CA LEU A 148 -18.97 -6.79 4.49
C LEU A 148 -18.03 -6.07 3.53
N GLN A 149 -17.19 -6.81 2.79
CA GLN A 149 -16.32 -6.21 1.78
C GLN A 149 -17.13 -5.53 0.66
N GLN A 150 -18.22 -6.14 0.21
CA GLN A 150 -19.13 -5.53 -0.77
C GLN A 150 -19.76 -4.23 -0.24
N ILE A 151 -20.18 -4.19 1.03
CA ILE A 151 -20.68 -2.97 1.67
C ILE A 151 -19.59 -1.88 1.68
N ILE A 152 -18.36 -2.24 2.07
CA ILE A 152 -17.23 -1.30 2.16
C ILE A 152 -16.88 -0.73 0.77
N ILE A 153 -16.82 -1.58 -0.26
CA ILE A 153 -16.53 -1.19 -1.64
C ILE A 153 -17.64 -0.29 -2.22
N ALA A 154 -18.91 -0.64 -1.97
CA ALA A 154 -20.04 0.16 -2.39
C ALA A 154 -20.09 1.53 -1.67
N GLY A 155 -19.59 1.58 -0.43
CA GLY A 155 -19.53 2.76 0.41
C GLY A 155 -20.93 3.21 0.81
N ARG A 156 -21.37 4.37 0.29
CA ARG A 156 -22.73 4.89 0.49
C ARG A 156 -23.72 4.46 -0.59
N ARG A 157 -23.27 3.69 -1.58
CA ARG A 157 -24.12 3.21 -2.66
C ARG A 157 -24.70 1.84 -2.29
N PRO A 158 -25.87 1.46 -2.82
CA PRO A 158 -26.39 0.12 -2.68
C PRO A 158 -25.44 -0.91 -3.33
N ILE A 159 -25.35 -2.10 -2.73
CA ILE A 159 -24.73 -3.26 -3.37
C ILE A 159 -25.65 -3.74 -4.50
N PRO A 160 -25.14 -4.04 -5.72
CA PRO A 160 -25.97 -4.53 -6.81
C PRO A 160 -26.70 -5.83 -6.42
N GLN A 161 -27.83 -6.11 -7.05
CA GLN A 161 -28.45 -7.43 -6.96
C GLN A 161 -27.56 -8.47 -7.64
N GLY A 162 -27.52 -9.67 -7.08
CA GLY A 162 -26.81 -10.77 -7.69
C GLY A 162 -26.64 -11.96 -6.78
N HIS A 163 -25.94 -12.95 -7.30
CA HIS A 163 -25.74 -14.23 -6.68
C HIS A 163 -24.27 -14.65 -6.76
N VAL A 164 -23.77 -15.24 -5.68
CA VAL A 164 -22.40 -15.76 -5.57
C VAL A 164 -22.47 -17.17 -5.01
N ILE A 165 -21.71 -18.09 -5.63
CA ILE A 165 -21.38 -19.40 -5.08
C ILE A 165 -19.86 -19.47 -4.97
N ASP A 166 -19.36 -19.77 -3.79
CA ASP A 166 -17.93 -19.69 -3.53
C ASP A 166 -17.45 -20.72 -2.50
N VAL A 167 -16.22 -21.20 -2.66
CA VAL A 167 -15.63 -22.28 -1.86
C VAL A 167 -14.09 -22.25 -2.00
N PRO A 168 -13.32 -22.39 -0.91
CA PRO A 168 -11.85 -22.29 -0.96
C PRO A 168 -11.20 -23.45 -1.71
N SER A 169 -10.12 -23.21 -2.45
CA SER A 169 -9.34 -24.24 -3.18
C SER A 169 -8.69 -25.24 -2.22
N VAL A 170 -8.06 -24.77 -1.15
CA VAL A 170 -7.33 -25.59 -0.16
C VAL A 170 -7.83 -25.33 1.28
N PRO A 171 -7.76 -26.34 2.18
CA PRO A 171 -8.18 -26.17 3.58
C PRO A 171 -7.26 -25.24 4.38
N THR A 172 -5.95 -25.31 4.14
CA THR A 172 -4.95 -24.52 4.89
C THR A 172 -4.62 -23.23 4.16
N ARG A 173 -4.98 -22.10 4.74
CA ARG A 173 -4.70 -20.75 4.25
C ARG A 173 -4.19 -19.95 5.44
N GLY A 174 -2.88 -19.99 5.65
CA GLY A 174 -2.28 -19.58 6.92
C GLY A 174 -1.32 -18.41 6.80
N PHE A 175 -1.01 -17.87 7.97
CA PHE A 175 0.10 -16.97 8.18
C PHE A 175 0.86 -17.40 9.44
N LEU A 176 2.19 -17.23 9.43
CA LEU A 176 3.07 -17.51 10.56
C LEU A 176 3.58 -16.21 11.17
N LEU A 177 3.62 -16.18 12.50
CA LEU A 177 4.29 -15.13 13.26
C LEU A 177 5.32 -15.74 14.20
N ASP A 178 6.58 -15.30 14.06
CA ASP A 178 7.69 -15.67 14.93
C ASP A 178 7.58 -14.99 16.29
N ALA A 179 7.07 -15.74 17.28
CA ALA A 179 7.00 -15.31 18.68
C ALA A 179 8.16 -15.83 19.55
N GLY A 180 9.02 -16.67 18.98
CA GLY A 180 10.22 -17.20 19.63
C GLY A 180 11.35 -16.16 19.69
N ARG A 181 11.46 -15.30 18.66
CA ARG A 181 12.46 -14.21 18.60
C ARG A 181 11.90 -12.83 18.97
N LYS A 182 10.57 -12.69 19.13
CA LYS A 182 9.88 -11.43 19.47
C LYS A 182 8.60 -11.69 20.27
N TRP A 183 8.41 -11.01 21.40
CA TRP A 183 7.15 -11.14 22.15
C TRP A 183 6.00 -10.31 21.54
N TYR A 184 4.78 -10.86 21.63
CA TYR A 184 3.54 -10.19 21.25
C TYR A 184 2.49 -10.28 22.36
N SER A 185 1.77 -9.18 22.56
CA SER A 185 0.66 -9.11 23.50
C SER A 185 -0.56 -9.91 23.02
N PRO A 186 -1.38 -10.47 23.95
CA PRO A 186 -2.61 -11.17 23.58
C PRO A 186 -3.55 -10.31 22.73
N ALA A 187 -3.63 -9.00 23.02
CA ALA A 187 -4.47 -8.07 22.28
C ALA A 187 -4.03 -7.94 20.81
N PHE A 188 -2.72 -7.79 20.56
CA PHE A 188 -2.18 -7.73 19.20
C PHE A 188 -2.46 -9.02 18.41
N LEU A 189 -2.22 -10.18 19.03
CA LEU A 189 -2.44 -11.49 18.39
C LEU A 189 -3.92 -11.67 17.98
N LYS A 190 -4.85 -11.25 18.84
CA LYS A 190 -6.29 -11.27 18.57
C LYS A 190 -6.70 -10.32 17.44
N GLU A 191 -6.14 -9.11 17.41
CA GLU A 191 -6.35 -8.18 16.31
C GLU A 191 -5.84 -8.76 14.98
N LEU A 192 -4.66 -9.41 14.99
CA LEU A 192 -4.09 -10.02 13.80
C LEU A 192 -4.91 -11.20 13.28
N CYS A 193 -5.41 -12.08 14.16
CA CYS A 193 -6.38 -13.11 13.79
C CYS A 193 -7.65 -12.52 13.15
N THR A 194 -8.14 -11.40 13.70
CA THR A 194 -9.35 -10.73 13.20
C THR A 194 -9.12 -10.16 11.81
N TYR A 195 -7.97 -9.53 11.60
CA TYR A 195 -7.52 -9.02 10.31
C TYR A 195 -7.43 -10.14 9.26
N ALA A 196 -6.73 -11.23 9.57
CA ALA A 196 -6.55 -12.37 8.66
C ALA A 196 -7.89 -13.03 8.30
N SER A 197 -8.80 -13.17 9.26
CA SER A 197 -10.16 -13.68 9.04
C SER A 197 -10.97 -12.84 8.06
N PHE A 198 -10.81 -11.50 8.08
CA PHE A 198 -11.52 -10.62 7.15
C PHE A 198 -11.21 -10.94 5.68
N PHE A 199 -10.02 -11.46 5.41
CA PHE A 199 -9.55 -11.92 4.09
C PHE A 199 -9.67 -13.44 3.89
N LYS A 200 -10.36 -14.15 4.79
CA LYS A 200 -10.63 -15.60 4.73
C LYS A 200 -9.40 -16.51 4.91
N MET A 201 -8.35 -16.04 5.59
CA MET A 201 -7.34 -16.94 6.16
C MET A 201 -8.00 -17.88 7.17
N SER A 202 -7.61 -19.16 7.16
CA SER A 202 -8.16 -20.21 8.03
C SER A 202 -7.28 -20.54 9.22
N GLU A 203 -6.02 -20.09 9.23
CA GLU A 203 -5.01 -20.57 10.15
C GLU A 203 -4.04 -19.49 10.60
N PHE A 204 -3.65 -19.55 11.87
CA PHE A 204 -2.55 -18.79 12.46
C PHE A 204 -1.51 -19.77 13.00
N HIS A 205 -0.37 -19.89 12.32
CA HIS A 205 0.77 -20.66 12.79
C HIS A 205 1.56 -19.82 13.81
N TYR A 206 1.50 -20.23 15.07
CA TYR A 206 2.12 -19.51 16.19
C TYR A 206 3.42 -20.20 16.59
N HIS A 207 4.55 -19.64 16.13
CA HIS A 207 5.89 -20.13 16.40
C HIS A 207 6.32 -19.71 17.82
N THR A 208 6.13 -20.60 18.80
CA THR A 208 6.13 -20.21 20.22
C THR A 208 7.50 -20.20 20.88
N SER A 209 8.53 -20.81 20.28
CA SER A 209 9.81 -21.00 20.92
C SER A 209 10.96 -20.94 19.94
N ASP A 210 11.96 -20.11 20.20
CA ASP A 210 13.18 -20.02 19.38
C ASP A 210 14.30 -19.28 20.14
N ASN A 211 15.40 -19.02 19.45
CA ASN A 211 16.49 -18.17 19.86
C ASN A 211 16.99 -17.23 18.76
N TYR A 212 17.58 -16.13 19.19
CA TYR A 212 18.34 -15.29 18.30
C TYR A 212 19.52 -16.11 17.69
N PRO A 213 19.83 -15.98 16.39
CA PRO A 213 20.87 -16.79 15.76
C PRO A 213 22.22 -16.66 16.46
N LEU A 214 22.81 -17.79 16.90
CA LEU A 214 24.10 -17.82 17.61
C LEU A 214 25.28 -17.30 16.76
N SER A 215 25.11 -17.20 15.45
CA SER A 215 26.12 -16.70 14.52
C SER A 215 26.18 -15.17 14.42
N ARG A 216 25.30 -14.44 15.11
CA ARG A 216 25.13 -12.99 15.01
C ARG A 216 24.91 -12.38 16.41
N GLY A 217 24.98 -11.06 16.54
CA GLY A 217 24.58 -10.33 17.77
C GLY A 217 25.69 -9.55 18.49
N HIS A 218 25.44 -9.25 19.77
CA HIS A 218 26.22 -8.31 20.59
C HIS A 218 27.52 -8.90 21.16
N ASN A 219 28.13 -9.91 20.50
CA ASN A 219 29.29 -10.65 21.01
C ASN A 219 29.03 -11.25 22.41
N GLU A 220 27.81 -11.75 22.60
CA GLU A 220 27.34 -12.40 23.83
C GLU A 220 27.81 -13.85 23.92
N THR A 221 27.88 -14.39 25.14
CA THR A 221 28.01 -15.84 25.28
C THR A 221 26.67 -16.50 24.92
N TRP A 222 26.68 -17.74 24.45
CA TRP A 222 25.44 -18.46 24.11
C TRP A 222 24.41 -18.49 25.27
N ASN A 223 24.88 -18.37 26.52
CA ASN A 223 24.04 -18.31 27.71
C ASN A 223 23.32 -16.96 27.89
N ASP A 224 23.79 -15.89 27.24
CA ASP A 224 23.21 -14.54 27.32
C ASP A 224 22.35 -14.21 26.08
N VAL A 225 22.56 -14.90 24.95
CA VAL A 225 21.78 -14.74 23.72
C VAL A 225 20.29 -14.92 23.99
N TYR A 226 19.45 -14.04 23.43
CA TYR A 226 18.01 -14.16 23.60
C TYR A 226 17.48 -15.52 23.14
N ALA A 227 16.74 -16.20 24.01
CA ALA A 227 15.93 -17.36 23.65
C ALA A 227 14.69 -17.35 24.52
N GLN A 228 13.53 -17.63 23.94
CA GLN A 228 12.27 -17.46 24.63
C GLN A 228 11.30 -18.57 24.25
N PHE A 229 10.45 -18.88 25.22
CA PHE A 229 9.30 -19.75 25.07
C PHE A 229 8.06 -18.93 25.44
N ALA A 230 7.16 -18.71 24.50
CA ALA A 230 6.10 -17.71 24.58
C ALA A 230 4.91 -18.12 25.46
N LEU A 231 4.83 -19.37 25.92
CA LEU A 231 3.80 -19.83 26.86
C LEU A 231 4.39 -20.06 28.25
N HIS A 232 3.71 -19.60 29.30
CA HIS A 232 4.18 -19.75 30.66
C HIS A 232 3.77 -21.13 31.23
N PRO A 233 4.68 -22.10 31.43
CA PRO A 233 4.28 -23.40 31.96
C PRO A 233 3.63 -23.28 33.35
N GLU A 234 2.60 -24.07 33.63
CA GLU A 234 2.01 -24.17 34.98
C GLU A 234 2.85 -25.09 35.88
N ASN A 235 3.53 -26.07 35.27
CA ASN A 235 4.47 -26.94 35.96
C ASN A 235 5.77 -26.21 36.36
N PRO A 236 6.08 -26.07 37.68
CA PRO A 236 7.29 -25.42 38.15
C PRO A 236 8.60 -26.02 37.66
N ASP A 237 8.62 -27.33 37.37
CA ASP A 237 9.81 -28.02 36.86
C ASP A 237 10.20 -27.54 35.45
N LEU A 238 9.24 -26.98 34.71
CA LEU A 238 9.44 -26.44 33.37
C LEU A 238 9.71 -24.94 33.35
N HIS A 239 9.55 -24.21 34.46
CA HIS A 239 9.86 -22.77 34.53
C HIS A 239 11.25 -22.38 33.96
N PRO A 240 12.32 -23.20 34.10
CA PRO A 240 13.62 -22.85 33.53
C PRO A 240 13.68 -22.71 32.00
N ILE A 241 12.67 -23.19 31.25
CA ILE A 241 12.59 -22.99 29.79
C ILE A 241 12.20 -21.55 29.42
N VAL A 242 11.64 -20.79 30.38
CA VAL A 242 11.23 -19.39 30.21
C VAL A 242 12.28 -18.48 30.82
N GLN A 243 12.97 -17.70 29.98
CA GLN A 243 13.94 -16.72 30.47
C GLN A 243 13.28 -15.40 30.90
N ARG A 244 12.18 -15.01 30.25
CA ARG A 244 11.48 -13.75 30.52
C ARG A 244 10.00 -14.00 30.76
N ALA A 245 9.61 -14.14 32.02
CA ALA A 245 8.24 -14.47 32.39
C ALA A 245 7.21 -13.41 31.97
N ASN A 246 7.59 -12.14 31.89
CA ASN A 246 6.72 -11.06 31.41
C ASN A 246 6.53 -11.05 29.88
N GLU A 247 7.27 -11.88 29.15
CA GLU A 247 7.18 -12.08 27.71
C GLU A 247 6.54 -13.44 27.39
N THR A 248 5.51 -13.82 28.16
CA THR A 248 4.78 -15.09 27.98
C THR A 248 3.26 -14.91 28.09
N LEU A 249 2.51 -15.85 27.52
CA LEU A 249 1.06 -16.00 27.67
C LEU A 249 0.79 -17.03 28.77
N SER A 250 -0.13 -16.70 29.69
CA SER A 250 -0.68 -17.72 30.58
C SER A 250 -1.59 -18.69 29.80
N ARG A 251 -1.94 -19.83 30.42
CA ARG A 251 -2.95 -20.75 29.86
C ARG A 251 -4.24 -20.04 29.51
N ALA A 252 -4.73 -19.20 30.42
CA ALA A 252 -5.97 -18.45 30.23
C ALA A 252 -5.86 -17.46 29.05
N ASP A 253 -4.74 -16.74 28.92
CA ASP A 253 -4.52 -15.84 27.79
C ASP A 253 -4.46 -16.59 26.45
N PHE A 254 -3.84 -17.77 26.44
CA PHE A 254 -3.71 -18.59 25.24
C PHE A 254 -5.04 -19.27 24.85
N GLU A 255 -5.81 -19.78 25.81
CA GLU A 255 -7.17 -20.29 25.56
C GLU A 255 -8.11 -19.18 25.05
N ASP A 256 -8.04 -17.98 25.64
CA ASP A 256 -8.80 -16.80 25.21
C ASP A 256 -8.38 -16.30 23.81
N LEU A 257 -7.09 -16.38 23.46
CA LEU A 257 -6.61 -16.15 22.09
C LEU A 257 -7.21 -17.16 21.10
N GLN A 258 -7.12 -18.46 21.42
CA GLN A 258 -7.64 -19.53 20.56
C GLN A 258 -9.14 -19.39 20.34
N GLU A 259 -9.90 -19.10 21.39
CA GLU A 259 -11.35 -18.88 21.29
C GLU A 259 -11.67 -17.66 20.43
N HIS A 260 -10.95 -16.55 20.61
CA HIS A 260 -11.14 -15.33 19.80
C HIS A 260 -10.88 -15.57 18.30
N CYS A 261 -9.81 -16.30 17.97
CA CYS A 261 -9.48 -16.67 16.59
C CYS A 261 -10.54 -17.66 16.04
N ALA A 262 -10.94 -18.66 16.82
CA ALA A 262 -11.93 -19.66 16.42
C ALA A 262 -13.29 -19.01 16.12
N GLN A 263 -13.74 -18.07 16.96
CA GLN A 263 -14.95 -17.24 16.75
C GLN A 263 -14.93 -16.41 15.45
N ARG A 264 -13.79 -16.38 14.75
CA ARG A 264 -13.58 -15.75 13.45
C ARG A 264 -13.07 -16.75 12.40
N GLY A 265 -13.26 -18.05 12.61
CA GLY A 265 -12.93 -19.08 11.63
C GLY A 265 -11.43 -19.32 11.44
N VAL A 266 -10.57 -18.81 12.32
CA VAL A 266 -9.11 -19.00 12.30
C VAL A 266 -8.71 -20.00 13.39
N THR A 267 -7.99 -21.05 13.02
CA THR A 267 -7.42 -22.02 13.98
C THR A 267 -5.98 -21.62 14.31
N VAL A 268 -5.62 -21.58 15.59
CA VAL A 268 -4.22 -21.40 16.00
C VAL A 268 -3.53 -22.77 15.96
N ILE A 269 -2.43 -22.88 15.20
CA ILE A 269 -1.55 -24.04 15.18
C ILE A 269 -0.29 -23.68 15.95
N PRO A 270 -0.15 -24.16 17.19
CA PRO A 270 1.04 -23.89 17.99
C PRO A 270 2.20 -24.75 17.52
N GLU A 271 3.38 -24.15 17.56
CA GLU A 271 4.66 -24.80 17.31
C GLU A 271 5.55 -24.73 18.55
N ILE A 272 6.04 -25.90 18.99
CA ILE A 272 7.14 -25.97 19.96
C ILE A 272 8.32 -26.62 19.25
N GLU A 273 9.34 -25.80 19.03
CA GLU A 273 10.49 -26.11 18.19
C GLU A 273 11.43 -27.11 18.86
N ALA A 274 11.71 -28.24 18.17
CA ALA A 274 12.74 -29.21 18.52
C ALA A 274 13.03 -30.17 17.35
N PRO A 275 14.28 -30.63 17.13
CA PRO A 275 15.44 -30.52 18.02
C PRO A 275 16.44 -29.41 17.65
N GLY A 276 16.20 -28.67 16.57
CA GLY A 276 16.86 -27.41 16.25
C GLY A 276 16.33 -26.26 17.11
N HIS A 277 16.97 -25.09 17.02
CA HIS A 277 16.52 -23.83 17.66
C HIS A 277 16.10 -23.95 19.14
N CYS A 278 16.76 -24.85 19.86
CA CYS A 278 16.40 -25.31 21.20
C CYS A 278 17.21 -24.63 22.31
N LEU A 279 17.72 -23.42 22.10
CA LEU A 279 18.55 -22.74 23.11
C LEU A 279 17.80 -22.52 24.44
N PHE A 280 16.46 -22.41 24.39
CA PHE A 280 15.60 -22.35 25.57
C PHE A 280 15.67 -23.63 26.43
N VAL A 281 15.89 -24.81 25.82
CA VAL A 281 16.11 -26.09 26.53
C VAL A 281 17.57 -26.25 26.95
N THR A 282 18.53 -25.94 26.07
CA THR A 282 19.95 -26.19 26.36
C THR A 282 20.51 -25.22 27.41
N LYS A 283 19.95 -24.01 27.56
CA LYS A 283 20.26 -23.15 28.72
C LYS A 283 19.80 -23.75 30.04
N TRP A 284 18.65 -24.41 30.06
CA TRP A 284 18.16 -25.13 31.24
C TRP A 284 18.99 -26.38 31.52
N LYS A 285 19.28 -27.17 30.48
CA LYS A 285 20.02 -28.43 30.57
C LYS A 285 21.19 -28.47 29.56
N PRO A 286 22.33 -27.83 29.87
CA PRO A 286 23.45 -27.71 28.93
C PRO A 286 24.06 -29.05 28.48
N GLN A 287 23.91 -30.10 29.28
CA GLN A 287 24.35 -31.45 28.94
C GLN A 287 23.58 -32.09 27.78
N LEU A 288 22.41 -31.54 27.42
CA LEU A 288 21.62 -32.01 26.29
C LEU A 288 22.03 -31.34 24.97
N ALA A 289 22.96 -30.39 24.98
CA ALA A 289 23.37 -29.67 23.77
C ALA A 289 24.40 -30.46 22.96
N LEU A 290 24.35 -30.33 21.63
CA LEU A 290 25.49 -30.59 20.77
C LEU A 290 26.56 -29.47 20.92
N ASP A 291 27.61 -29.53 20.11
CA ASP A 291 28.62 -28.47 20.05
C ASP A 291 28.00 -27.14 19.61
N GLN A 292 27.11 -27.20 18.61
CA GLN A 292 26.22 -26.10 18.28
C GLN A 292 25.10 -26.02 19.32
N LYS A 293 25.12 -24.94 20.12
CA LYS A 293 24.43 -24.89 21.43
C LYS A 293 22.91 -24.77 21.35
N ASP A 294 22.36 -24.44 20.20
CA ASP A 294 20.92 -24.45 19.94
C ASP A 294 20.41 -25.78 19.36
N LEU A 295 21.26 -26.81 19.22
CA LEU A 295 20.84 -28.14 18.78
C LEU A 295 20.86 -29.14 19.95
N LEU A 296 19.79 -29.94 20.07
CA LEU A 296 19.71 -31.02 21.05
C LEU A 296 20.49 -32.26 20.60
N ASN A 297 21.21 -32.89 21.51
CA ASN A 297 21.83 -34.20 21.31
C ASN A 297 20.77 -35.31 21.50
N LEU A 298 20.19 -35.77 20.38
CA LEU A 298 19.13 -36.78 20.37
C LEU A 298 19.55 -38.15 20.95
N THR A 299 20.85 -38.47 20.95
CA THR A 299 21.37 -39.73 21.50
C THR A 299 21.50 -39.72 23.04
N HIS A 300 21.44 -38.53 23.65
CA HIS A 300 21.51 -38.43 25.11
C HIS A 300 20.20 -38.96 25.73
N PRO A 301 20.26 -39.86 26.73
CA PRO A 301 19.08 -40.59 27.22
C PRO A 301 17.97 -39.70 27.80
N GLU A 302 18.33 -38.49 28.27
CA GLU A 302 17.39 -37.53 28.86
C GLU A 302 16.76 -36.56 27.84
N THR A 303 17.21 -36.54 26.57
CA THR A 303 16.74 -35.57 25.58
C THR A 303 15.27 -35.80 25.24
N LEU A 304 14.93 -37.00 24.75
CA LEU A 304 13.55 -37.33 24.39
C LEU A 304 12.59 -37.27 25.59
N PRO A 305 12.92 -37.78 26.79
CA PRO A 305 12.09 -37.57 27.98
C PRO A 305 11.84 -36.09 28.31
N THR A 306 12.85 -35.23 28.19
CA THR A 306 12.71 -33.79 28.45
C THR A 306 11.75 -33.14 27.45
N VAL A 307 11.91 -33.42 26.15
CA VAL A 307 11.02 -32.88 25.12
C VAL A 307 9.58 -33.37 25.31
N LYS A 308 9.39 -34.67 25.61
CA LYS A 308 8.06 -35.22 25.91
C LYS A 308 7.41 -34.60 27.13
N GLN A 309 8.19 -34.27 28.18
CA GLN A 309 7.68 -33.58 29.37
C GLN A 309 7.14 -32.19 29.03
N ILE A 310 7.84 -31.44 28.16
CA ILE A 310 7.37 -30.14 27.67
C ILE A 310 6.05 -30.32 26.89
N TRP A 311 6.01 -31.26 25.94
CA TRP A 311 4.79 -31.52 25.17
C TRP A 311 3.62 -32.01 26.03
N GLU A 312 3.87 -32.84 27.04
CA GLU A 312 2.82 -33.34 27.95
C GLU A 312 2.11 -32.22 28.72
N GLU A 313 2.83 -31.15 29.07
CA GLU A 313 2.27 -29.94 29.71
C GLU A 313 1.33 -29.18 28.77
N PHE A 314 1.77 -28.94 27.53
CA PHE A 314 1.09 -28.01 26.62
C PHE A 314 0.06 -28.66 25.69
N LEU A 315 0.15 -29.96 25.39
CA LEU A 315 -0.83 -30.65 24.54
C LEU A 315 -2.31 -30.42 24.96
N PRO A 316 -2.65 -30.44 26.27
CA PRO A 316 -4.02 -30.14 26.72
C PRO A 316 -4.48 -28.69 26.48
N TRP A 317 -3.56 -27.75 26.24
CA TRP A 317 -3.89 -26.35 25.98
C TRP A 317 -4.32 -26.12 24.52
N PHE A 318 -3.88 -27.01 23.62
CA PHE A 318 -3.97 -26.80 22.18
C PHE A 318 -5.33 -27.27 21.64
N GLN A 319 -6.14 -26.32 21.17
CA GLN A 319 -7.49 -26.54 20.64
C GLN A 319 -7.50 -26.76 19.11
N SER A 320 -6.46 -27.42 18.60
CA SER A 320 -6.26 -27.81 17.21
C SER A 320 -6.16 -29.34 17.08
N LYS A 321 -6.55 -29.88 15.91
CA LYS A 321 -6.35 -31.28 15.52
C LYS A 321 -4.91 -31.57 15.07
N GLU A 322 -4.14 -30.52 14.83
CA GLU A 322 -2.76 -30.57 14.34
C GLU A 322 -1.87 -29.63 15.16
N VAL A 323 -0.62 -30.04 15.40
CA VAL A 323 0.41 -29.25 16.08
C VAL A 323 1.71 -29.32 15.30
N HIS A 324 2.54 -28.29 15.39
CA HIS A 324 3.85 -28.27 14.73
C HIS A 324 4.94 -28.58 15.76
N ILE A 325 5.84 -29.53 15.45
CA ILE A 325 6.98 -29.84 16.34
C ILE A 325 8.28 -29.18 15.88
N GLY A 326 8.21 -28.36 14.82
CA GLY A 326 9.36 -27.69 14.26
C GLY A 326 10.20 -28.63 13.42
N ALA A 327 11.40 -28.89 13.93
CA ALA A 327 12.39 -29.83 13.42
C ALA A 327 13.12 -29.34 12.16
N ASP A 328 13.30 -28.02 12.02
CA ASP A 328 14.13 -27.42 10.98
C ASP A 328 15.62 -27.31 11.36
N GLU A 329 16.43 -26.99 10.35
CA GLU A 329 17.87 -26.65 10.44
C GLU A 329 18.74 -27.54 11.35
N TYR A 330 18.43 -28.84 11.41
CA TYR A 330 19.19 -29.80 12.22
C TYR A 330 20.41 -30.39 11.48
N ASP A 331 21.36 -30.96 12.22
CA ASP A 331 22.58 -31.54 11.67
C ASP A 331 22.29 -32.77 10.80
N SER A 332 22.46 -32.62 9.48
CA SER A 332 22.23 -33.69 8.49
C SER A 332 23.11 -34.93 8.68
N THR A 333 24.23 -34.84 9.42
CA THR A 333 25.06 -36.01 9.76
C THR A 333 24.39 -36.92 10.81
N LEU A 334 23.34 -36.44 11.47
CA LEU A 334 22.56 -37.14 12.49
C LEU A 334 21.14 -37.52 11.98
N ALA A 335 20.98 -37.68 10.67
CA ALA A 335 19.69 -37.91 10.02
C ALA A 335 18.91 -39.10 10.58
N ASP A 336 19.57 -40.22 10.90
CA ASP A 336 18.90 -41.39 11.47
C ASP A 336 18.30 -41.13 12.86
N ASP A 337 18.99 -40.35 13.70
CA ASP A 337 18.51 -39.96 15.02
C ASP A 337 17.35 -38.95 14.89
N TYR A 338 17.45 -38.03 13.93
CA TYR A 338 16.39 -37.09 13.58
C TYR A 338 15.10 -37.81 13.15
N VAL A 339 15.19 -38.76 12.22
CA VAL A 339 14.04 -39.54 11.74
C VAL A 339 13.40 -40.34 12.87
N ASP A 340 14.21 -40.98 13.72
CA ASP A 340 13.70 -41.70 14.90
C ASP A 340 12.98 -40.74 15.86
N PHE A 341 13.54 -39.54 16.10
CA PHE A 341 12.95 -38.53 16.97
C PHE A 341 11.60 -38.02 16.45
N VAL A 342 11.50 -37.58 15.20
CA VAL A 342 10.24 -37.02 14.66
C VAL A 342 9.15 -38.09 14.60
N ASN A 343 9.49 -39.32 14.24
CA ASN A 343 8.54 -40.45 14.24
C ASN A 343 8.06 -40.78 15.65
N GLU A 344 8.96 -40.77 16.63
CA GLU A 344 8.64 -41.05 18.02
C GLU A 344 7.82 -39.93 18.68
N MET A 345 8.11 -38.66 18.35
CA MET A 345 7.31 -37.52 18.80
C MET A 345 5.92 -37.52 18.16
N ALA A 346 5.80 -37.81 16.88
CA ALA A 346 4.50 -37.95 16.22
C ALA A 346 3.64 -39.04 16.87
N ARG A 347 4.23 -40.21 17.13
CA ARG A 347 3.56 -41.30 17.86
C ARG A 347 3.13 -40.88 19.25
N PHE A 348 4.02 -40.21 20.00
CA PHE A 348 3.72 -39.73 21.35
C PHE A 348 2.56 -38.73 21.38
N VAL A 349 2.56 -37.74 20.48
CA VAL A 349 1.51 -36.73 20.38
C VAL A 349 0.16 -37.36 20.03
N ASP A 350 0.14 -38.30 19.08
CA ASP A 350 -1.06 -39.04 18.71
C ASP A 350 -1.59 -39.88 19.89
N GLU A 351 -0.74 -40.68 20.54
CA GLU A 351 -1.14 -41.51 21.69
C GLU A 351 -1.68 -40.69 22.87
N LYS A 352 -1.14 -39.49 23.08
CA LYS A 352 -1.53 -38.62 24.20
C LYS A 352 -2.77 -37.78 23.92
N SER A 353 -3.03 -37.42 22.68
CA SER A 353 -4.02 -36.37 22.36
C SER A 353 -4.86 -36.62 21.11
N GLY A 354 -4.53 -37.63 20.30
CA GLY A 354 -5.15 -37.91 19.00
C GLY A 354 -4.89 -36.82 17.94
N LYS A 355 -3.87 -35.98 18.15
CA LYS A 355 -3.49 -34.91 17.23
C LYS A 355 -2.45 -35.41 16.25
N ARG A 356 -2.50 -34.92 15.00
CA ARG A 356 -1.45 -35.15 14.00
C ARG A 356 -0.33 -34.12 14.17
N VAL A 357 0.87 -34.51 13.73
CA VAL A 357 2.07 -33.67 13.78
C VAL A 357 2.40 -33.09 12.41
N ARG A 358 2.85 -31.83 12.43
CA ARG A 358 3.52 -31.15 11.33
C ARG A 358 5.00 -30.96 11.66
N ILE A 359 5.85 -31.03 10.65
CA ILE A 359 7.27 -30.67 10.71
C ILE A 359 7.63 -29.74 9.56
N TRP A 360 8.69 -28.95 9.72
CA TRP A 360 9.36 -28.33 8.60
C TRP A 360 10.00 -29.40 7.73
N GLY A 361 9.99 -29.20 6.42
CA GLY A 361 10.75 -30.04 5.50
C GLY A 361 12.25 -29.78 5.68
N THR A 362 12.99 -30.80 6.09
CA THR A 362 14.41 -30.73 6.44
C THR A 362 15.22 -31.64 5.52
N TYR A 363 16.52 -31.39 5.37
CA TYR A 363 17.39 -32.28 4.60
C TYR A 363 17.93 -33.40 5.49
N GLU A 364 17.23 -34.53 5.51
CA GLU A 364 17.63 -35.74 6.24
C GLU A 364 18.12 -36.87 5.29
N PRO A 365 19.43 -36.99 5.01
CA PRO A 365 19.96 -38.08 4.17
C PRO A 365 19.98 -39.44 4.91
N SER A 366 18.80 -39.99 5.20
CA SER A 366 18.58 -41.28 5.86
C SER A 366 17.84 -42.28 4.96
N ASP A 367 18.13 -43.57 5.11
CA ASP A 367 17.35 -44.66 4.51
C ASP A 367 16.06 -44.97 5.31
N LYS A 368 15.91 -44.40 6.51
CA LYS A 368 14.70 -44.57 7.33
C LYS A 368 13.61 -43.61 6.85
N PRO A 369 12.37 -44.09 6.65
CA PRO A 369 11.29 -43.20 6.25
C PRO A 369 10.73 -42.42 7.45
N ILE A 370 10.40 -41.15 7.21
CA ILE A 370 9.47 -40.40 8.05
C ILE A 370 8.07 -41.01 7.90
N SER A 371 7.32 -41.07 8.99
CA SER A 371 5.95 -41.60 9.00
C SER A 371 5.04 -40.82 8.05
N LYS A 372 4.17 -41.53 7.31
CA LYS A 372 3.19 -40.92 6.41
C LYS A 372 2.05 -40.20 7.13
N ASP A 373 1.94 -40.40 8.44
CA ASP A 373 0.97 -39.68 9.27
C ASP A 373 1.42 -38.24 9.55
N ILE A 374 2.71 -37.94 9.39
CA ILE A 374 3.30 -36.61 9.55
C ILE A 374 3.05 -35.76 8.30
N ILE A 375 2.66 -34.50 8.52
CA ILE A 375 2.49 -33.48 7.49
C ILE A 375 3.79 -32.69 7.37
N ILE A 376 4.26 -32.44 6.15
CA ILE A 376 5.52 -31.73 5.92
C ILE A 376 5.25 -30.33 5.36
N GLN A 377 5.70 -29.30 6.05
CA GLN A 377 5.65 -27.92 5.58
C GLN A 377 6.96 -27.61 4.85
N HIS A 378 6.90 -27.59 3.52
CA HIS A 378 8.06 -27.28 2.69
C HIS A 378 8.31 -25.78 2.66
N TRP A 379 9.55 -25.36 2.92
CA TRP A 379 9.90 -23.96 3.03
C TRP A 379 11.10 -23.50 2.21
N GLN A 380 11.99 -24.41 1.80
CA GLN A 380 13.13 -24.05 0.95
C GLN A 380 13.56 -25.24 0.08
N TYR A 381 13.77 -24.99 -1.21
CA TYR A 381 14.56 -25.90 -2.04
C TYR A 381 15.97 -26.10 -1.47
N GLY A 382 16.36 -27.37 -1.31
CA GLY A 382 17.63 -27.77 -0.70
C GLY A 382 17.49 -28.25 0.74
N GLN A 383 16.39 -27.92 1.42
CA GLN A 383 15.99 -28.56 2.68
C GLN A 383 15.10 -29.75 2.36
N SER A 384 14.06 -29.58 1.56
CA SER A 384 13.27 -30.70 1.06
C SER A 384 12.90 -30.50 -0.40
N ASP A 385 12.35 -31.54 -1.03
CA ASP A 385 11.84 -31.46 -2.41
C ASP A 385 10.33 -31.74 -2.40
N PRO A 386 9.48 -30.75 -2.68
CA PRO A 386 8.03 -30.90 -2.58
C PRO A 386 7.46 -31.85 -3.64
N VAL A 387 8.14 -32.00 -4.79
CA VAL A 387 7.75 -32.94 -5.85
C VAL A 387 8.00 -34.37 -5.38
N LEU A 388 9.18 -34.63 -4.79
CA LEU A 388 9.50 -35.94 -4.23
C LEU A 388 8.59 -36.28 -3.05
N LEU A 389 8.36 -35.34 -2.13
CA LEU A 389 7.46 -35.54 -0.99
C LEU A 389 6.04 -35.90 -1.46
N SER A 390 5.51 -35.16 -2.43
CA SER A 390 4.20 -35.44 -3.05
C SER A 390 4.18 -36.82 -3.72
N ASN A 391 5.19 -37.16 -4.51
CA ASN A 391 5.27 -38.45 -5.21
C ASN A 391 5.38 -39.65 -4.26
N GLN A 392 5.99 -39.43 -3.09
CA GLN A 392 6.05 -40.42 -2.01
C GLN A 392 4.76 -40.47 -1.16
N GLY A 393 3.78 -39.63 -1.44
CA GLY A 393 2.46 -39.65 -0.80
C GLY A 393 2.35 -38.91 0.53
N TYR A 394 3.28 -37.99 0.86
CA TYR A 394 3.12 -37.12 2.02
C TYR A 394 2.03 -36.06 1.80
N ASP A 395 1.45 -35.58 2.90
CA ASP A 395 0.68 -34.34 2.89
C ASP A 395 1.65 -33.17 3.02
N VAL A 396 1.63 -32.25 2.06
CA VAL A 396 2.57 -31.11 1.99
C VAL A 396 1.82 -29.79 2.17
N ILE A 397 2.41 -28.85 2.92
CA ILE A 397 2.00 -27.45 2.99
C ILE A 397 3.06 -26.60 2.27
N ASN A 398 2.62 -25.67 1.43
CA ASN A 398 3.49 -24.75 0.69
C ASN A 398 3.82 -23.51 1.53
N SER A 399 5.07 -23.38 1.93
CA SER A 399 5.64 -22.19 2.54
C SER A 399 6.94 -21.80 1.87
N GLU A 400 7.05 -22.05 0.56
CA GLU A 400 8.31 -21.86 -0.15
C GLU A 400 8.80 -20.41 -0.04
N ASP A 401 10.01 -20.27 0.47
CA ASP A 401 10.59 -19.01 0.93
C ASP A 401 10.61 -17.94 -0.16
N TRP A 402 10.74 -18.35 -1.42
CA TRP A 402 10.73 -17.45 -2.55
C TRP A 402 9.50 -16.57 -2.57
N TRP A 403 8.29 -17.09 -2.41
CA TRP A 403 7.10 -16.23 -2.40
C TRP A 403 6.63 -15.91 -0.97
N ALA A 404 6.87 -16.80 -0.01
CA ALA A 404 6.15 -16.80 1.27
C ALA A 404 6.82 -15.97 2.37
N TYR A 405 8.12 -15.71 2.28
CA TYR A 405 8.92 -15.28 3.44
C TYR A 405 9.19 -13.78 3.47
N MET A 406 9.16 -13.23 4.68
CA MET A 406 9.78 -11.96 5.04
C MET A 406 10.64 -12.14 6.28
N SER A 407 11.75 -11.40 6.32
CA SER A 407 12.62 -11.33 7.49
C SER A 407 12.76 -9.88 7.89
N LEU A 408 12.24 -9.52 9.06
CA LEU A 408 12.11 -8.13 9.44
C LEU A 408 13.50 -7.53 9.74
N LYS A 409 13.83 -6.46 9.00
CA LYS A 409 15.11 -5.74 9.03
C LYS A 409 16.33 -6.59 8.65
N ASN A 410 16.11 -7.76 8.07
CA ASN A 410 17.17 -8.67 7.63
C ASN A 410 16.89 -9.09 6.20
N SER A 411 17.90 -9.03 5.34
CA SER A 411 17.74 -9.25 3.92
C SER A 411 18.20 -10.64 3.47
N HIS A 412 18.85 -11.39 4.36
CA HIS A 412 19.41 -12.74 4.12
C HIS A 412 20.06 -12.89 2.73
N VAL A 413 20.82 -11.89 2.28
CA VAL A 413 21.55 -11.94 1.00
C VAL A 413 22.94 -12.56 1.25
N PRO A 414 23.41 -13.57 0.49
CA PRO A 414 22.81 -14.18 -0.69
C PRO A 414 22.23 -15.58 -0.39
N ILE A 415 20.98 -15.66 0.07
CA ILE A 415 20.19 -16.88 -0.14
C ILE A 415 19.70 -16.82 -1.59
N THR A 416 20.26 -17.69 -2.43
CA THR A 416 19.82 -17.89 -3.82
C THR A 416 18.91 -19.12 -3.83
N PRO A 417 17.70 -19.04 -4.41
CA PRO A 417 17.24 -17.99 -5.33
C PRO A 417 16.51 -16.78 -4.70
N ALA A 418 16.19 -16.77 -3.40
CA ALA A 418 15.26 -15.79 -2.83
C ALA A 418 15.86 -14.90 -1.71
N PRO A 419 16.03 -13.58 -1.93
CA PRO A 419 16.18 -12.65 -0.81
C PRO A 419 14.85 -12.54 -0.05
N TYR A 420 14.92 -12.45 1.28
CA TYR A 420 13.76 -12.24 2.16
C TYR A 420 13.57 -10.74 2.38
N PRO A 421 12.55 -10.12 1.76
CA PRO A 421 12.32 -8.68 1.93
C PRO A 421 11.79 -8.36 3.33
N GLN A 422 11.95 -7.11 3.76
CA GLN A 422 11.38 -6.63 5.03
C GLN A 422 9.84 -6.56 5.00
N LEU A 423 9.25 -6.26 3.84
CA LEU A 423 7.81 -6.22 3.59
C LEU A 423 7.44 -7.30 2.59
N PHE A 424 6.23 -7.88 2.69
CA PHE A 424 5.81 -8.93 1.77
C PHE A 424 5.80 -8.42 0.32
N ASN A 425 6.40 -9.18 -0.60
CA ASN A 425 6.49 -8.82 -2.01
C ASN A 425 5.30 -9.39 -2.80
N ASN A 426 4.22 -8.60 -2.90
CA ASN A 426 3.02 -8.97 -3.66
C ASN A 426 3.30 -9.31 -5.14
N THR A 427 4.35 -8.75 -5.74
CA THR A 427 4.72 -9.04 -7.14
C THR A 427 5.04 -10.52 -7.33
N ARG A 428 5.58 -11.22 -6.33
CA ARG A 428 5.87 -12.67 -6.42
C ARG A 428 4.61 -13.54 -6.47
N VAL A 429 3.49 -13.03 -5.94
CA VAL A 429 2.18 -13.70 -6.03
C VAL A 429 1.46 -13.34 -7.34
N LEU A 430 1.64 -12.12 -7.85
CA LEU A 430 1.01 -11.69 -9.10
C LEU A 430 1.73 -12.20 -10.35
N ASN A 431 3.05 -12.38 -10.25
CA ASN A 431 3.95 -12.77 -11.34
C ASN A 431 4.84 -13.92 -10.86
N PHE A 432 4.26 -15.09 -10.65
CA PHE A 432 4.99 -16.28 -10.24
C PHE A 432 6.10 -16.61 -11.26
N ALA A 433 7.26 -17.03 -10.76
CA ALA A 433 8.46 -17.27 -11.57
C ALA A 433 8.89 -16.06 -12.43
N ASP A 434 8.60 -14.84 -11.95
CA ASP A 434 8.83 -13.57 -12.65
C ASP A 434 8.15 -13.49 -14.04
N GLN A 435 7.09 -14.28 -14.26
CA GLN A 435 6.30 -14.27 -15.50
C GLN A 435 5.08 -13.36 -15.34
N SER A 436 5.03 -12.31 -16.17
CA SER A 436 3.96 -11.31 -16.12
C SER A 436 2.57 -11.96 -16.23
N GLY A 437 1.71 -11.67 -15.26
CA GLY A 437 0.32 -12.12 -15.20
C GLY A 437 0.12 -13.59 -14.81
N TRP A 438 1.18 -14.36 -14.55
CA TRP A 438 1.05 -15.73 -14.03
C TRP A 438 0.88 -15.70 -12.52
N GLN A 439 -0.36 -15.52 -12.06
CA GLN A 439 -0.64 -15.43 -10.63
C GLN A 439 -0.44 -16.78 -9.92
N TRP A 440 0.27 -16.76 -8.80
CA TRP A 440 0.56 -17.91 -7.96
C TRP A 440 -0.72 -18.63 -7.49
N THR A 441 -0.59 -19.94 -7.30
CA THR A 441 -1.59 -20.85 -6.73
C THR A 441 -0.90 -21.79 -5.75
N PRO A 442 -1.62 -22.39 -4.78
CA PRO A 442 -1.01 -23.24 -3.76
C PRO A 442 -0.12 -24.38 -4.29
N GLU A 443 -0.42 -24.97 -5.45
CA GLU A 443 0.39 -26.04 -6.04
C GLU A 443 1.69 -25.59 -6.72
N LEU A 444 1.93 -24.28 -6.84
CA LEU A 444 3.15 -23.75 -7.43
C LEU A 444 4.22 -23.56 -6.35
N PHE A 445 5.22 -24.43 -6.39
CA PHE A 445 6.39 -24.43 -5.51
C PHE A 445 7.63 -23.93 -6.24
N ASN A 446 7.93 -24.43 -7.45
CA ASN A 446 9.22 -24.20 -8.12
C ASN A 446 9.18 -22.95 -9.04
N PRO A 447 9.77 -21.81 -8.66
CA PRO A 447 9.82 -20.64 -9.54
C PRO A 447 10.95 -20.74 -10.57
N VAL A 448 11.92 -21.65 -10.41
CA VAL A 448 13.10 -21.77 -11.27
C VAL A 448 12.86 -22.76 -12.41
N ASN A 449 12.44 -23.98 -12.07
CA ASN A 449 12.04 -25.00 -13.05
C ASN A 449 10.53 -25.20 -12.99
N VAL A 450 9.81 -24.34 -13.72
CA VAL A 450 8.36 -24.25 -13.70
C VAL A 450 7.64 -25.53 -14.19
N THR A 451 8.37 -26.46 -14.80
CA THR A 451 7.84 -27.76 -15.24
C THR A 451 7.86 -28.83 -14.14
N GLU A 452 8.58 -28.59 -13.03
CA GLU A 452 8.72 -29.50 -11.89
C GLU A 452 7.85 -29.03 -10.71
N GLN A 453 6.54 -29.25 -10.82
CA GLN A 453 5.57 -29.01 -9.74
C GLN A 453 5.01 -30.33 -9.20
N PRO A 454 4.59 -30.39 -7.92
CA PRO A 454 3.86 -31.53 -7.39
C PRO A 454 2.61 -31.84 -8.22
N SER A 455 2.34 -33.13 -8.46
CA SER A 455 1.15 -33.57 -9.19
C SER A 455 -0.12 -33.61 -8.33
N LYS A 456 0.04 -33.67 -7.01
CA LYS A 456 -1.05 -33.65 -6.01
C LYS A 456 -1.17 -32.22 -5.47
N LEU A 457 -2.40 -31.70 -5.40
CA LEU A 457 -2.68 -30.43 -4.73
C LEU A 457 -2.22 -30.51 -3.27
N PRO A 458 -1.47 -29.51 -2.75
CA PRO A 458 -1.04 -29.51 -1.36
C PRO A 458 -2.23 -29.31 -0.41
N LYS A 459 -2.00 -29.59 0.88
CA LYS A 459 -2.97 -29.33 1.95
C LYS A 459 -3.25 -27.83 2.11
N GLY A 460 -2.34 -26.99 1.65
CA GLY A 460 -2.53 -25.57 1.48
C GLY A 460 -1.23 -24.79 1.56
N ALA A 461 -1.29 -23.54 2.01
CA ALA A 461 -0.15 -22.64 1.99
C ALA A 461 -0.11 -21.69 3.20
N ILE A 462 1.11 -21.30 3.61
CA ILE A 462 1.35 -20.41 4.75
C ILE A 462 2.46 -19.41 4.40
N LEU A 463 2.17 -18.10 4.50
CA LEU A 463 3.17 -17.02 4.45
C LEU A 463 3.81 -16.80 5.82
N ALA A 464 5.07 -16.37 5.91
CA ALA A 464 5.80 -16.32 7.17
C ALA A 464 6.56 -15.00 7.40
N ALA A 465 6.41 -14.44 8.60
CA ALA A 465 7.13 -13.26 9.06
C ALA A 465 8.08 -13.62 10.21
N TRP A 466 9.39 -13.58 9.92
CA TRP A 466 10.47 -13.93 10.84
C TRP A 466 11.14 -12.72 11.47
N ASN A 467 11.52 -12.81 12.76
CA ASN A 467 12.16 -11.74 13.53
C ASN A 467 13.64 -12.03 13.80
N ASP A 468 14.40 -12.32 12.73
CA ASP A 468 15.78 -12.80 12.83
C ASP A 468 16.79 -11.80 13.41
N ASN A 469 16.43 -10.52 13.52
CA ASN A 469 17.23 -9.51 14.19
C ASN A 469 16.96 -9.39 15.69
N GLY A 470 16.08 -10.23 16.24
CA GLY A 470 15.84 -10.32 17.66
C GLY A 470 14.75 -9.35 18.17
N PRO A 471 14.53 -9.35 19.49
CA PRO A 471 13.32 -8.81 20.10
C PRO A 471 13.24 -7.27 20.13
N ASP A 472 14.38 -6.59 20.02
CA ASP A 472 14.51 -5.13 20.04
C ASP A 472 14.63 -4.52 18.64
N ALA A 473 14.84 -5.34 17.61
CA ALA A 473 14.98 -4.84 16.25
C ALA A 473 13.65 -4.29 15.71
N THR A 474 12.51 -4.85 16.11
CA THR A 474 11.18 -4.48 15.61
C THR A 474 10.23 -4.16 16.75
N THR A 475 9.20 -3.37 16.46
CA THR A 475 7.99 -3.26 17.28
C THR A 475 6.97 -4.33 16.88
N GLN A 476 6.02 -4.67 17.75
CA GLN A 476 4.92 -5.58 17.41
C GLN A 476 4.18 -5.17 16.11
N LEU A 477 3.97 -3.86 15.91
CA LEU A 477 3.26 -3.34 14.73
C LEU A 477 4.07 -3.43 13.44
N GLU A 478 5.41 -3.43 13.49
CA GLU A 478 6.23 -3.67 12.29
C GLU A 478 6.00 -5.07 11.73
N SER A 479 5.72 -6.06 12.59
CA SER A 479 5.33 -7.41 12.13
C SER A 479 3.99 -7.42 11.43
N PHE A 480 3.04 -6.60 11.88
CA PHE A 480 1.80 -6.38 11.12
C PHE A 480 2.07 -5.67 9.80
N TYR A 481 2.86 -4.59 9.77
CA TYR A 481 3.16 -3.86 8.53
C TYR A 481 3.85 -4.75 7.49
N ALA A 482 4.69 -5.69 7.93
CA ALA A 482 5.34 -6.64 7.04
C ALA A 482 4.32 -7.51 6.28
N ILE A 483 3.30 -8.05 6.97
CA ILE A 483 2.27 -8.95 6.41
C ILE A 483 1.00 -8.26 5.92
N ARG A 484 0.82 -6.97 6.24
CA ARG A 484 -0.42 -6.21 6.02
C ARG A 484 -0.94 -6.40 4.61
N ASP A 485 -0.14 -6.06 3.61
CA ASP A 485 -0.61 -6.09 2.21
C ASP A 485 -0.48 -7.48 1.58
N GLY A 486 0.28 -8.40 2.19
CA GLY A 486 0.46 -9.78 1.72
C GLY A 486 -0.70 -10.70 2.06
N ILE A 487 -1.26 -10.59 3.28
CA ILE A 487 -2.41 -11.42 3.73
C ILE A 487 -3.58 -11.38 2.73
N PRO A 488 -4.09 -10.21 2.29
CA PRO A 488 -5.21 -10.15 1.35
C PRO A 488 -4.93 -10.86 0.02
N VAL A 489 -3.71 -10.72 -0.50
CA VAL A 489 -3.30 -11.21 -1.82
C VAL A 489 -3.07 -12.73 -1.78
N VAL A 490 -2.34 -13.23 -0.77
CA VAL A 490 -2.13 -14.67 -0.57
C VAL A 490 -3.45 -15.37 -0.23
N ALA A 491 -4.26 -14.79 0.67
CA ALA A 491 -5.56 -15.38 1.01
C ALA A 491 -6.47 -15.47 -0.22
N ALA A 492 -6.49 -14.44 -1.08
CA ALA A 492 -7.25 -14.45 -2.32
C ALA A 492 -6.80 -15.57 -3.27
N ARG A 493 -5.49 -15.72 -3.49
CA ARG A 493 -4.97 -16.77 -4.38
C ARG A 493 -5.09 -18.17 -3.80
N ALA A 494 -4.88 -18.36 -2.50
CA ALA A 494 -5.08 -19.64 -1.83
C ALA A 494 -6.57 -20.03 -1.74
N TRP A 495 -7.47 -19.05 -1.66
CA TRP A 495 -8.90 -19.29 -1.74
C TRP A 495 -9.34 -19.64 -3.16
N SER A 496 -8.94 -18.85 -4.16
CA SER A 496 -9.35 -19.08 -5.55
C SER A 496 -8.72 -20.33 -6.16
N GLY A 497 -7.45 -20.61 -5.87
CA GLY A 497 -6.66 -21.65 -6.55
C GLY A 497 -6.72 -21.50 -8.08
N ASN A 498 -6.84 -22.64 -8.77
CA ASN A 498 -7.01 -22.70 -10.22
C ASN A 498 -8.46 -22.49 -10.68
N ARG A 499 -9.43 -22.78 -9.82
CA ARG A 499 -10.85 -22.81 -10.18
C ARG A 499 -11.53 -21.45 -10.07
N GLY A 500 -11.04 -20.61 -9.17
CA GLY A 500 -11.59 -19.30 -8.82
C GLY A 500 -11.13 -18.19 -9.77
N PRO A 501 -11.70 -16.98 -9.63
CA PRO A 501 -11.24 -15.82 -10.37
C PRO A 501 -9.79 -15.42 -9.99
N LEU A 502 -9.07 -14.86 -10.96
CA LEU A 502 -7.80 -14.18 -10.75
C LEU A 502 -8.03 -12.81 -10.11
N LEU A 503 -6.97 -12.22 -9.56
CA LEU A 503 -6.96 -10.84 -9.08
C LEU A 503 -6.91 -9.86 -10.26
N GLU A 504 -7.77 -8.84 -10.24
CA GLU A 504 -7.72 -7.75 -11.24
C GLU A 504 -6.62 -6.74 -10.86
N GLU A 505 -5.49 -6.77 -11.55
CA GLU A 505 -4.28 -6.00 -11.16
C GLU A 505 -4.51 -4.47 -11.16
N SER A 506 -5.26 -3.95 -12.13
CA SER A 506 -5.50 -2.51 -12.31
C SER A 506 -6.20 -1.82 -11.13
N GLY A 507 -6.96 -2.58 -10.33
CA GLY A 507 -7.67 -2.10 -9.13
C GLY A 507 -7.19 -2.70 -7.82
N LEU A 508 -6.18 -3.58 -7.85
CA LEU A 508 -5.77 -4.37 -6.69
C LEU A 508 -5.22 -3.49 -5.56
N SER A 509 -4.28 -2.60 -5.85
CA SER A 509 -3.67 -1.72 -4.84
C SER A 509 -4.73 -0.88 -4.10
N ALA A 510 -5.66 -0.26 -4.86
CA ALA A 510 -6.77 0.50 -4.27
C ALA A 510 -7.72 -0.37 -3.44
N SER A 511 -7.94 -1.62 -3.85
CA SER A 511 -8.76 -2.59 -3.10
C SER A 511 -8.09 -3.02 -1.80
N VAL A 512 -6.78 -3.33 -1.84
CA VAL A 512 -5.97 -3.64 -0.67
C VAL A 512 -5.99 -2.45 0.30
N ASP A 513 -5.66 -1.25 -0.15
CA ASP A 513 -5.63 -0.05 0.70
C ASP A 513 -6.98 0.21 1.40
N LEU A 514 -8.08 0.10 0.66
CA LEU A 514 -9.42 0.29 1.19
C LEU A 514 -9.77 -0.80 2.22
N LEU A 515 -9.62 -2.07 1.84
CA LEU A 515 -10.10 -3.21 2.63
C LEU A 515 -9.24 -3.48 3.86
N THR A 516 -7.91 -3.34 3.75
CA THR A 516 -7.00 -3.51 4.90
C THR A 516 -7.26 -2.45 5.96
N SER A 517 -7.43 -1.20 5.52
CA SER A 517 -7.82 -0.10 6.40
C SER A 517 -9.20 -0.35 7.00
N ALA A 518 -10.17 -0.87 6.23
CA ALA A 518 -11.57 -1.01 6.67
C ALA A 518 -11.90 -2.36 7.35
N ALA A 519 -10.93 -3.24 7.54
CA ALA A 519 -11.14 -4.52 8.21
C ALA A 519 -11.71 -4.31 9.63
N VAL A 520 -12.83 -4.96 9.90
CA VAL A 520 -13.68 -4.77 11.09
C VAL A 520 -13.08 -5.38 12.36
N ALA A 521 -13.53 -4.91 13.53
CA ALA A 521 -13.25 -5.47 14.85
C ALA A 521 -11.75 -5.53 15.24
N GLN A 522 -10.91 -4.73 14.60
CA GLN A 522 -9.48 -4.57 14.87
C GLN A 522 -9.03 -3.13 14.56
N ASN A 523 -7.89 -2.70 15.09
CA ASN A 523 -7.32 -1.39 14.76
C ASN A 523 -5.78 -1.43 14.66
N LEU A 524 -5.20 -2.38 13.94
CA LEU A 524 -3.76 -2.55 13.72
C LEU A 524 -3.11 -1.34 13.03
N ASP A 525 -3.85 -0.63 12.17
CA ASP A 525 -3.40 0.66 11.60
C ASP A 525 -3.43 1.82 12.62
N ARG A 526 -3.92 1.57 13.85
CA ARG A 526 -4.07 2.54 14.94
C ARG A 526 -4.70 3.84 14.45
N ARG A 527 -5.86 3.71 13.82
CA ARG A 527 -6.65 4.86 13.34
C ARG A 527 -7.34 5.51 14.53
N VAL A 528 -7.31 6.84 14.56
CA VAL A 528 -8.05 7.62 15.56
C VAL A 528 -9.52 7.64 15.16
N LYS A 529 -10.40 7.16 16.05
CA LYS A 529 -11.85 7.06 15.78
C LYS A 529 -12.47 8.43 15.45
N LYS A 530 -13.28 8.49 14.39
CA LYS A 530 -14.12 9.66 14.07
C LYS A 530 -15.31 9.69 15.03
N THR A 531 -15.34 10.63 15.97
CA THR A 531 -16.56 10.91 16.77
C THR A 531 -17.24 12.17 16.25
N ALA A 532 -18.56 12.31 16.45
CA ALA A 532 -19.37 13.42 15.95
C ALA A 532 -18.84 14.84 16.30
N GLU A 533 -17.98 14.97 17.32
CA GLU A 533 -17.35 16.23 17.74
C GLU A 533 -15.88 16.40 17.30
N ARG A 534 -15.27 15.40 16.64
CA ARG A 534 -13.81 15.36 16.38
C ARG A 534 -13.52 15.11 14.89
N ASN A 535 -12.99 16.14 14.21
CA ASN A 535 -12.71 16.15 12.76
C ASN A 535 -11.71 15.04 12.34
N ASN A 536 -12.02 14.33 11.25
CA ASN A 536 -11.12 13.62 10.31
C ASN A 536 -9.79 13.01 10.84
N GLY A 537 -9.76 12.43 12.05
CA GLY A 537 -8.53 11.84 12.61
C GLY A 537 -7.47 12.86 13.04
N PHE A 538 -7.86 14.12 13.15
CA PHE A 538 -7.05 15.25 13.60
C PHE A 538 -7.13 15.37 15.13
N VAL A 539 -5.98 15.43 15.79
CA VAL A 539 -5.90 15.71 17.24
C VAL A 539 -5.32 17.10 17.43
N ASN A 540 -5.99 17.94 18.20
CA ASN A 540 -5.50 19.26 18.59
C ASN A 540 -5.85 19.51 20.04
N TRP A 541 -4.83 19.60 20.86
CA TRP A 541 -4.95 19.80 22.27
C TRP A 541 -4.03 20.95 22.71
N LYS A 542 -4.54 21.83 23.58
CA LYS A 542 -3.80 22.96 24.14
C LYS A 542 -4.21 23.20 25.58
N THR A 543 -3.26 23.65 26.39
CA THR A 543 -3.49 24.08 27.77
C THR A 543 -2.63 25.29 28.12
N THR A 544 -3.11 26.11 29.06
CA THR A 544 -2.37 27.25 29.62
C THR A 544 -2.00 27.07 31.09
N ASN A 545 -2.54 26.04 31.77
CA ASN A 545 -2.54 25.94 33.24
C ASN A 545 -2.05 24.60 33.80
N GLN A 546 -1.38 23.75 33.00
CA GLN A 546 -0.95 22.42 33.47
C GLN A 546 0.31 22.52 34.35
N LYS A 547 0.26 21.93 35.54
CA LYS A 547 1.45 21.71 36.38
C LYS A 547 2.17 20.44 35.89
N ALA A 548 3.48 20.37 36.07
CA ALA A 548 4.29 19.22 35.67
C ALA A 548 3.86 17.88 36.31
N THR A 549 3.09 17.91 37.40
CA THR A 549 2.56 16.73 38.09
C THR A 549 1.21 16.23 37.55
N ASP A 550 0.53 17.01 36.71
CA ASP A 550 -0.84 16.72 36.32
C ASP A 550 -0.85 15.67 35.20
N ARG A 551 -1.55 14.54 35.43
CA ARG A 551 -1.84 13.52 34.42
C ARG A 551 -3.18 13.82 33.75
N VAL A 552 -3.20 13.91 32.43
CA VAL A 552 -4.35 14.28 31.59
C VAL A 552 -4.69 13.12 30.67
N SER A 553 -5.97 12.73 30.62
CA SER A 553 -6.47 11.83 29.58
C SER A 553 -6.78 12.65 28.33
N LEU A 554 -6.15 12.30 27.22
CA LEU A 554 -6.44 12.81 25.89
C LEU A 554 -7.56 11.96 25.23
N GLY A 555 -7.56 10.64 25.50
CA GLY A 555 -8.62 9.71 25.11
C GLY A 555 -8.68 9.41 23.61
N TYR A 556 -7.53 9.43 22.92
CA TYR A 556 -7.43 9.09 21.49
C TYR A 556 -6.70 7.77 21.24
N GLY A 557 -6.23 7.06 22.26
CA GLY A 557 -5.45 5.84 22.12
C GLY A 557 -4.09 6.10 21.48
N SER A 558 -3.84 5.48 20.33
CA SER A 558 -2.61 5.62 19.55
C SER A 558 -2.91 6.01 18.11
N LYS A 559 -1.99 6.71 17.45
CA LYS A 559 -2.06 7.04 16.04
C LYS A 559 -0.92 6.37 15.27
N GLY A 560 -1.25 5.42 14.39
CA GLY A 560 -0.31 4.71 13.52
C GLY A 560 0.35 5.63 12.49
N MET A 561 1.40 5.13 11.83
CA MET A 561 2.31 5.87 10.93
C MET A 561 1.61 6.73 9.85
N ASN A 562 2.41 7.50 9.10
CA ASN A 562 1.97 8.50 8.11
C ASN A 562 1.25 9.70 8.78
N TYR A 563 1.88 10.27 9.80
CA TYR A 563 1.44 11.47 10.49
C TYR A 563 2.59 12.41 10.84
N MET A 564 2.21 13.65 11.17
CA MET A 564 3.05 14.60 11.87
C MET A 564 2.50 14.82 13.28
N LEU A 565 3.37 14.80 14.29
CA LEU A 565 3.08 15.20 15.67
C LEU A 565 3.90 16.43 16.02
N ASP A 566 3.22 17.56 16.20
CA ASP A 566 3.81 18.81 16.68
C ASP A 566 3.52 19.01 18.16
N MET A 567 4.55 19.36 18.93
CA MET A 567 4.45 19.58 20.37
C MET A 567 5.18 20.85 20.80
N VAL A 568 4.57 21.59 21.72
CA VAL A 568 5.21 22.72 22.42
C VAL A 568 5.50 22.29 23.85
N VAL A 569 6.79 22.20 24.20
CA VAL A 569 7.25 21.65 25.47
C VAL A 569 8.01 22.69 26.31
N SER A 570 7.90 22.60 27.63
CA SER A 570 8.54 23.50 28.61
C SER A 570 9.25 22.79 29.76
N GLY A 571 9.22 21.46 29.77
CA GLY A 571 9.86 20.62 30.77
C GLY A 571 9.79 19.15 30.39
N PRO A 572 10.27 18.25 31.26
CA PRO A 572 10.12 16.81 31.09
C PRO A 572 8.66 16.42 30.92
N PHE A 573 8.41 15.40 30.09
CA PHE A 573 7.07 14.88 29.88
C PHE A 573 7.08 13.39 29.58
N THR A 574 5.92 12.79 29.77
CA THR A 574 5.59 11.43 29.33
C THR A 574 4.25 11.49 28.60
N LEU A 575 4.24 11.04 27.35
CA LEU A 575 3.04 10.70 26.58
C LEU A 575 2.97 9.18 26.50
N SER A 576 1.82 8.57 26.79
CA SER A 576 1.72 7.10 26.80
C SER A 576 0.38 6.61 26.26
N SER A 577 0.40 5.45 25.61
CA SER A 577 -0.76 4.63 25.26
C SER A 577 -0.51 3.17 25.62
N SER A 578 -1.39 2.25 25.21
CA SER A 578 -1.16 0.81 25.36
C SER A 578 -0.05 0.25 24.47
N ASP A 579 0.30 0.96 23.39
CA ASP A 579 1.31 0.49 22.43
C ASP A 579 2.71 1.03 22.76
N VAL A 580 2.79 2.29 23.18
CA VAL A 580 4.06 3.03 23.21
C VAL A 580 4.04 4.14 24.25
N THR A 581 5.22 4.49 24.75
CA THR A 581 5.45 5.65 25.61
C THR A 581 6.53 6.54 25.00
N LEU A 582 6.31 7.84 24.88
CA LEU A 582 7.30 8.84 24.48
C LEU A 582 7.66 9.72 25.68
N GLU A 583 8.94 9.79 26.02
CA GLU A 583 9.43 10.52 27.17
C GLU A 583 10.51 11.53 26.80
N LEU A 584 10.43 12.72 27.39
CA LEU A 584 11.54 13.65 27.47
C LEU A 584 12.04 13.70 28.92
N SER A 585 13.24 13.19 29.16
CA SER A 585 13.82 13.12 30.50
C SER A 585 14.30 14.50 31.00
N PRO A 586 14.55 14.67 32.32
CA PRO A 586 15.18 15.87 32.87
C PRO A 586 16.57 16.19 32.31
N SER A 587 17.29 15.19 31.79
CA SER A 587 18.59 15.37 31.12
C SER A 587 18.45 15.74 29.64
N GLY A 588 17.23 15.83 29.10
CA GLY A 588 16.97 16.13 27.70
C GLY A 588 17.02 14.92 26.77
N SER A 589 16.98 13.68 27.29
CA SER A 589 16.88 12.49 26.45
C SER A 589 15.44 12.34 25.96
N LEU A 590 15.22 12.43 24.65
CA LEU A 590 13.95 12.11 24.02
C LEU A 590 14.00 10.64 23.56
N THR A 591 13.15 9.80 24.14
CA THR A 591 13.15 8.35 23.93
C THR A 591 11.72 7.87 23.82
N PHE A 592 11.42 7.01 22.85
CA PHE A 592 10.19 6.24 22.91
C PHE A 592 10.47 4.81 23.37
N ILE A 593 9.52 4.21 24.07
CA ILE A 593 9.60 2.86 24.63
C ILE A 593 8.46 2.06 24.03
N SER A 594 8.78 0.94 23.39
CA SER A 594 7.82 0.00 22.81
C SER A 594 8.24 -1.41 23.19
N ASP A 595 7.29 -2.25 23.61
CA ASP A 595 7.53 -3.65 23.97
C ASP A 595 8.61 -3.84 25.05
N GLY A 596 8.78 -2.85 25.93
CA GLY A 596 9.83 -2.84 26.96
C GLY A 596 11.20 -2.34 26.48
N TRP A 597 11.37 -2.06 25.19
CA TRP A 597 12.64 -1.62 24.60
C TRP A 597 12.67 -0.09 24.40
N PRO A 598 13.74 0.60 24.86
CA PRO A 598 13.91 2.03 24.67
C PRO A 598 14.65 2.36 23.36
N TYR A 599 14.08 3.28 22.58
CA TYR A 599 14.63 3.79 21.33
C TYR A 599 14.90 5.30 21.47
N PRO A 600 16.14 5.69 21.83
CA PRO A 600 16.50 7.09 21.98
C PRO A 600 16.58 7.79 20.62
N LEU A 601 16.31 9.10 20.60
CA LEU A 601 16.59 9.94 19.44
C LEU A 601 18.09 9.99 19.19
N ARG A 602 18.53 9.62 17.98
CA ARG A 602 19.94 9.57 17.58
C ARG A 602 20.26 10.51 16.44
N SER A 603 21.48 11.03 16.44
CA SER A 603 21.97 12.01 15.48
C SER A 603 22.25 11.34 14.12
N VAL A 604 21.45 11.72 13.13
CA VAL A 604 21.52 11.21 11.76
C VAL A 604 21.60 12.37 10.78
N ALA A 605 22.27 12.20 9.65
CA ALA A 605 22.29 13.17 8.58
C ALA A 605 20.93 13.18 7.85
N GLU A 606 20.44 14.35 7.47
CA GLU A 606 19.06 14.48 6.96
C GLU A 606 18.81 13.70 5.66
N ASN A 607 19.85 13.39 4.90
CA ASN A 607 19.76 12.68 3.63
C ASN A 607 20.12 11.19 3.74
N ASP A 608 20.43 10.69 4.94
CA ASP A 608 20.70 9.27 5.15
C ASP A 608 19.39 8.50 5.39
N GLY A 609 19.36 7.21 5.04
CA GLY A 609 18.23 6.30 5.33
C GLY A 609 17.26 6.08 4.16
N PHE A 610 17.62 6.49 2.95
CA PHE A 610 16.81 6.34 1.73
C PHE A 610 17.34 5.24 0.79
N ASP A 611 17.73 4.08 1.35
CA ASP A 611 18.14 2.92 0.55
C ASP A 611 16.93 2.42 -0.27
N PRO A 612 17.06 2.26 -1.60
CA PRO A 612 15.94 1.90 -2.48
C PRO A 612 15.48 0.45 -2.35
N ILE A 613 16.27 -0.41 -1.70
CA ILE A 613 15.99 -1.83 -1.48
C ILE A 613 15.62 -2.05 -0.01
N GLU A 614 16.39 -1.46 0.90
CA GLU A 614 16.28 -1.65 2.35
C GLU A 614 15.75 -0.38 3.03
N LEU A 615 14.44 -0.11 2.88
CA LEU A 615 13.78 1.12 3.35
C LEU A 615 14.20 1.50 4.79
N GLY A 616 14.71 2.72 4.95
CA GLY A 616 15.12 3.23 6.26
C GLY A 616 16.48 2.74 6.77
N ARG A 617 17.22 1.94 6.00
CA ARG A 617 18.52 1.40 6.40
C ARG A 617 19.64 2.41 6.14
N ILE A 618 20.55 2.51 7.10
CA ILE A 618 21.79 3.28 7.01
C ILE A 618 22.95 2.32 7.25
N TRP A 619 23.77 2.08 6.23
CA TRP A 619 24.95 1.22 6.34
C TRP A 619 26.08 1.95 7.07
N ALA A 620 26.66 1.31 8.08
CA ALA A 620 27.67 1.92 8.95
C ALA A 620 28.95 2.35 8.21
N ASN A 621 29.21 1.78 7.03
CA ASN A 621 30.34 2.11 6.15
C ASN A 621 30.04 3.24 5.15
N GLN A 622 28.78 3.67 4.98
CA GLN A 622 28.34 4.61 3.94
C GLN A 622 27.73 5.89 4.51
N THR A 623 27.89 6.16 5.81
CA THR A 623 27.19 7.24 6.50
C THR A 623 28.13 8.26 7.14
N SER A 624 27.68 9.52 7.18
CA SER A 624 28.27 10.59 7.99
C SER A 624 27.59 10.76 9.35
N SER A 625 26.55 9.98 9.61
CA SER A 625 25.77 9.98 10.85
C SER A 625 26.61 9.43 12.01
N SER A 626 26.52 10.09 13.17
CA SER A 626 27.21 9.59 14.38
C SER A 626 26.40 8.50 15.08
N HIS A 627 25.07 8.47 14.89
CA HIS A 627 24.14 7.58 15.59
C HIS A 627 24.17 7.71 17.12
N GLU A 628 24.85 8.73 17.65
CA GLU A 628 24.90 8.99 19.10
C GLU A 628 23.57 9.60 19.58
N PRO A 629 23.12 9.26 20.80
CA PRO A 629 21.93 9.87 21.38
C PRO A 629 22.02 11.41 21.45
N VAL A 630 20.92 12.10 21.12
CA VAL A 630 20.87 13.57 21.08
C VAL A 630 20.19 14.13 22.32
N THR A 631 20.69 15.26 22.81
CA THR A 631 20.06 16.03 23.89
C THR A 631 19.09 17.07 23.32
N VAL A 632 17.82 16.99 23.70
CA VAL A 632 16.75 17.92 23.34
C VAL A 632 16.54 18.94 24.45
N PRO A 633 16.47 20.26 24.15
CA PRO A 633 16.16 21.28 25.16
C PRO A 633 14.78 21.07 25.78
N LEU A 634 14.72 21.17 27.12
CA LEU A 634 13.48 21.03 27.89
C LEU A 634 12.40 22.05 27.51
N LYS A 635 12.81 23.21 26.99
CA LYS A 635 11.92 24.19 26.38
C LYS A 635 12.17 24.25 24.89
N SER A 636 11.29 23.64 24.11
CA SER A 636 11.43 23.54 22.66
C SER A 636 10.10 23.31 21.97
N GLN A 637 10.11 23.46 20.65
CA GLN A 637 9.09 22.90 19.78
C GLN A 637 9.65 21.61 19.18
N ILE A 638 8.94 20.50 19.37
CA ILE A 638 9.32 19.19 18.85
C ILE A 638 8.32 18.81 17.75
N THR A 639 8.82 18.51 16.56
CA THR A 639 8.01 18.00 15.45
C THR A 639 8.54 16.61 15.09
N ILE A 640 7.67 15.61 15.14
CA ILE A 640 7.97 14.23 14.74
C ILE A 640 7.18 13.94 13.47
N ARG A 641 7.85 13.49 12.42
CA ARG A 641 7.21 13.02 11.18
C ARG A 641 7.49 11.53 11.03
N THR A 642 6.47 10.79 10.63
CA THR A 642 6.58 9.34 10.42
C THR A 642 6.11 8.99 9.02
N ASP A 643 6.91 8.25 8.26
CA ASP A 643 6.51 7.66 6.98
C ASP A 643 7.24 6.33 6.75
N VAL A 644 6.81 5.57 5.74
CA VAL A 644 7.34 4.21 5.48
C VAL A 644 8.79 4.22 4.97
N THR A 645 9.24 5.34 4.41
CA THR A 645 10.54 5.46 3.73
C THR A 645 11.62 6.04 4.66
N GLY A 646 11.34 7.18 5.28
CA GLY A 646 12.24 7.91 6.18
C GLY A 646 11.99 7.66 7.67
N GLY A 647 10.88 7.02 8.02
CA GLY A 647 10.62 6.55 9.38
C GLY A 647 10.34 7.67 10.34
N SER A 648 10.76 7.50 11.58
CA SER A 648 10.39 8.40 12.68
C SER A 648 11.43 9.48 12.91
N ARG A 649 11.26 10.59 12.19
CA ARG A 649 12.21 11.70 12.07
C ARG A 649 11.81 12.86 12.97
N VAL A 650 12.79 13.54 13.57
CA VAL A 650 12.54 14.56 14.60
C VAL A 650 13.24 15.88 14.27
N TRP A 651 12.47 16.96 14.37
CA TRP A 651 12.93 18.34 14.32
C TRP A 651 12.72 19.00 15.67
N VAL A 652 13.72 19.77 16.11
CA VAL A 652 13.68 20.55 17.35
C VAL A 652 13.89 22.02 16.99
N ASN A 653 12.92 22.85 17.33
CA ASN A 653 12.87 24.28 16.98
C ASN A 653 13.07 24.54 15.47
N GLY A 654 12.52 23.65 14.63
CA GLY A 654 12.60 23.73 13.16
C GLY A 654 13.88 23.14 12.54
N ASN A 655 14.87 22.74 13.35
CA ASN A 655 16.10 22.12 12.84
C ASN A 655 16.00 20.60 12.91
N PHE A 656 16.38 19.92 11.81
CA PHE A 656 16.48 18.47 11.81
C PHE A 656 17.49 18.03 12.86
N THR A 657 17.05 17.13 13.76
CA THR A 657 17.83 16.73 14.93
C THR A 657 18.25 15.27 14.85
N GLY A 658 17.44 14.42 14.21
CA GLY A 658 17.76 13.01 14.09
C GLY A 658 16.54 12.14 13.82
N ARG A 659 16.67 10.85 14.10
CA ARG A 659 15.58 9.86 14.02
C ARG A 659 15.65 8.87 15.17
N PHE A 660 14.53 8.19 15.42
CA PHE A 660 14.56 7.00 16.27
C PHE A 660 14.96 5.78 15.44
N GLU A 661 15.99 5.08 15.88
CA GLU A 661 16.58 3.96 15.15
C GLU A 661 17.17 2.92 16.10
N VAL A 662 17.32 1.71 15.59
CA VAL A 662 17.96 0.58 16.25
C VAL A 662 19.17 0.12 15.44
N PHE A 663 20.17 -0.39 16.14
CA PHE A 663 21.31 -1.02 15.48
C PHE A 663 20.92 -2.42 15.02
N VAL A 664 21.18 -2.72 13.77
CA VAL A 664 20.84 -3.99 13.13
C VAL A 664 22.12 -4.70 12.73
N PHE A 665 22.27 -5.92 13.24
CA PHE A 665 23.40 -6.79 12.93
C PHE A 665 23.23 -7.40 11.54
N GLY A 666 24.26 -7.27 10.71
CA GLY A 666 24.19 -7.67 9.30
C GLY A 666 23.85 -9.15 9.11
N GLY A 667 22.90 -9.42 8.21
CA GLY A 667 22.61 -10.76 7.69
C GLY A 667 23.31 -10.99 6.35
N LYS A 668 24.14 -12.03 6.27
CA LYS A 668 24.97 -12.56 5.16
C LYS A 668 25.68 -11.59 4.16
N ASN A 669 25.56 -10.26 4.28
CA ASN A 669 26.42 -9.23 3.69
C ASN A 669 27.55 -8.79 4.65
N LYS A 670 27.50 -9.21 5.93
CA LYS A 670 28.47 -8.90 7.01
C LYS A 670 28.62 -7.41 7.38
N GLU A 671 27.78 -6.53 6.83
CA GLU A 671 27.84 -5.10 7.12
C GLU A 671 26.88 -4.72 8.25
N PHE A 672 27.38 -3.92 9.19
CA PHE A 672 26.55 -3.33 10.24
C PHE A 672 25.70 -2.19 9.70
N SER A 673 24.52 -2.02 10.26
CA SER A 673 23.57 -0.99 9.80
C SER A 673 22.71 -0.47 10.93
N TRP A 674 22.10 0.69 10.73
CA TRP A 674 21.05 1.23 11.58
C TRP A 674 19.74 1.25 10.81
N SER A 675 18.66 0.82 11.43
CA SER A 675 17.33 0.83 10.81
C SER A 675 16.39 1.72 11.60
N GLN A 676 15.53 2.43 10.88
CA GLN A 676 14.46 3.20 11.45
C GLN A 676 13.54 2.36 12.33
N MET A 677 12.87 3.00 13.28
CA MET A 677 11.78 2.38 14.02
C MET A 677 10.44 2.99 13.64
N ALA A 678 9.41 2.14 13.51
CA ALA A 678 8.03 2.61 13.40
C ALA A 678 7.58 3.24 14.73
N PHE A 679 7.29 4.53 14.72
CA PHE A 679 6.80 5.26 15.89
C PHE A 679 5.31 5.55 15.74
N VAL A 680 4.51 4.95 16.61
CA VAL A 680 3.09 5.28 16.76
C VAL A 680 2.96 6.42 17.76
N ALA A 681 2.13 7.42 17.50
CA ALA A 681 1.97 8.53 18.44
C ALA A 681 1.12 8.07 19.64
N PRO A 682 1.63 8.19 20.88
CA PRO A 682 0.84 7.91 22.07
C PRO A 682 -0.04 9.11 22.42
N LEU A 683 -1.36 8.93 22.29
CA LEU A 683 -2.36 10.00 22.42
C LEU A 683 -3.44 9.65 23.46
N GLU A 684 -3.13 8.81 24.44
CA GLU A 684 -4.07 8.40 25.49
C GLU A 684 -3.85 9.22 26.77
N TRP A 685 -2.63 9.22 27.28
CA TRP A 685 -2.27 9.93 28.52
C TRP A 685 -1.10 10.89 28.28
N LEU A 686 -1.18 12.04 28.93
CA LEU A 686 -0.13 13.05 28.99
C LEU A 686 0.20 13.36 30.46
N GLN A 687 1.48 13.46 30.78
CA GLN A 687 1.97 13.98 32.06
C GLN A 687 3.20 14.87 31.82
N GLY A 688 3.32 15.98 32.54
CA GLY A 688 4.50 16.87 32.45
C GLY A 688 4.31 18.09 31.54
N GLY A 689 5.44 18.61 31.05
CA GLY A 689 5.56 19.94 30.46
C GLY A 689 5.15 20.09 29.00
N VAL A 690 4.01 19.52 28.55
CA VAL A 690 3.48 19.74 27.20
C VAL A 690 2.33 20.75 27.26
N HIS A 691 2.40 21.82 26.45
CA HIS A 691 1.39 22.89 26.44
C HIS A 691 0.46 22.85 25.22
N ALA A 692 0.94 22.29 24.13
CA ALA A 692 0.17 22.08 22.93
C ALA A 692 0.65 20.80 22.24
N LEU A 693 -0.28 20.03 21.71
CA LEU A 693 0.01 18.93 20.82
C LEU A 693 -0.96 18.94 19.63
N ARG A 694 -0.46 18.66 18.44
CA ARG A 694 -1.25 18.59 17.21
C ARG A 694 -0.80 17.38 16.40
N THR A 695 -1.75 16.59 15.91
CA THR A 695 -1.47 15.54 14.93
C THR A 695 -2.21 15.79 13.63
N ASN A 696 -1.50 15.84 12.51
CA ASN A 696 -2.09 15.89 11.18
C ASN A 696 -1.85 14.54 10.48
N GLY A 697 -2.84 14.06 9.72
CA GLY A 697 -2.52 13.15 8.62
C GLY A 697 -1.81 13.95 7.51
N HIS A 698 -0.93 13.32 6.74
CA HIS A 698 -0.26 13.97 5.60
C HIS A 698 -1.25 14.69 4.64
N ALA A 699 -2.53 14.33 4.65
CA ALA A 699 -3.60 14.99 3.90
C ALA A 699 -3.76 16.51 4.17
N GLU A 700 -3.40 17.03 5.35
CA GLU A 700 -3.41 18.50 5.58
C GLU A 700 -2.14 19.21 5.07
N GLU A 701 -1.03 18.49 4.88
CA GLU A 701 0.15 19.03 4.19
C GLU A 701 -0.03 19.06 2.67
N GLN A 702 -0.88 18.20 2.11
CA GLN A 702 -1.22 18.11 0.67
C GLN A 702 -2.01 19.31 0.13
N ILE A 703 -2.61 20.15 0.98
CA ILE A 703 -3.21 21.40 0.50
C ILE A 703 -2.07 22.32 0.07
N LEU A 704 -1.96 22.56 -1.25
CA LEU A 704 -1.01 23.49 -1.81
C LEU A 704 -1.29 24.89 -1.22
N ALA A 705 -2.42 25.53 -1.51
CA ALA A 705 -2.72 26.86 -0.94
C ALA A 705 -3.98 26.85 -0.06
N SER A 706 -3.91 27.45 1.13
CA SER A 706 -5.06 27.57 2.04
C SER A 706 -6.20 28.45 1.49
N LYS A 707 -5.85 29.34 0.55
CA LYS A 707 -6.73 30.14 -0.30
C LYS A 707 -6.13 30.18 -1.70
N PHE A 708 -6.93 29.98 -2.74
CA PHE A 708 -6.48 30.08 -4.13
C PHE A 708 -7.23 31.23 -4.80
N SER A 709 -6.59 32.39 -4.89
CA SER A 709 -7.19 33.63 -5.43
C SER A 709 -6.40 34.21 -6.61
N HIS A 710 -5.20 33.69 -6.89
CA HIS A 710 -4.37 34.13 -8.01
C HIS A 710 -3.72 32.92 -8.71
N LEU A 711 -3.70 32.94 -10.04
CA LEU A 711 -3.09 31.92 -10.89
C LEU A 711 -2.12 32.59 -11.87
N SER A 712 -0.84 32.23 -11.79
CA SER A 712 0.18 32.61 -12.77
C SER A 712 0.56 31.40 -13.61
N ILE A 713 0.55 31.54 -14.93
CA ILE A 713 0.72 30.41 -15.85
C ILE A 713 1.90 30.66 -16.80
N PHE A 714 2.78 29.65 -16.92
CA PHE A 714 3.90 29.58 -17.86
C PHE A 714 3.72 28.38 -18.80
N THR A 715 4.15 28.49 -20.05
CA THR A 715 3.67 27.64 -21.17
C THR A 715 3.86 26.12 -21.06
N ARG A 716 3.01 25.46 -21.89
CA ARG A 716 3.29 24.36 -22.84
C ARG A 716 3.06 24.78 -24.31
N THR A 717 3.71 24.17 -25.31
CA THR A 717 3.16 24.00 -26.71
C THR A 717 3.75 22.79 -27.44
N PRO A 718 3.14 22.22 -28.51
CA PRO A 718 3.75 21.93 -29.82
C PRO A 718 2.99 22.78 -30.85
N ALA A 719 3.65 23.67 -31.60
CA ALA A 719 3.01 24.46 -32.68
C ALA A 719 1.54 24.91 -32.41
N SER A 720 1.31 25.55 -31.25
CA SER A 720 0.10 26.26 -30.76
C SER A 720 -0.63 25.64 -29.53
N PRO A 721 -1.74 26.20 -28.97
CA PRO A 721 -1.79 26.86 -27.67
C PRO A 721 -2.76 26.15 -26.71
N TYR A 722 -2.23 25.31 -25.82
CA TYR A 722 -3.12 24.81 -24.74
C TYR A 722 -3.33 25.91 -23.71
N THR A 723 -2.40 26.86 -23.65
CA THR A 723 -2.29 27.81 -22.56
C THR A 723 -2.30 29.24 -23.04
N ASP A 724 -1.75 29.58 -24.22
CA ASP A 724 -1.87 30.94 -24.78
C ASP A 724 -3.28 31.20 -25.33
N ASP A 725 -3.75 32.43 -25.18
CA ASP A 725 -5.00 32.90 -25.75
C ASP A 725 -4.87 34.24 -26.47
N SER A 726 -3.76 34.99 -26.33
CA SER A 726 -3.65 36.30 -27.00
C SER A 726 -2.24 36.85 -27.15
N ARG A 727 -1.24 36.29 -26.46
CA ARG A 727 0.09 36.90 -26.38
C ARG A 727 0.85 36.72 -27.69
N LEU A 728 0.79 35.54 -28.34
CA LEU A 728 1.37 35.37 -29.68
C LEU A 728 0.69 36.28 -30.71
N ASN A 729 -0.65 36.39 -30.69
CA ASN A 729 -1.39 37.25 -31.62
C ASN A 729 -0.95 38.71 -31.50
N TRP A 730 -0.79 39.21 -30.27
CA TRP A 730 -0.26 40.55 -30.04
C TRP A 730 1.14 40.72 -30.66
N ILE A 731 2.03 39.74 -30.46
CA ILE A 731 3.40 39.77 -31.00
C ILE A 731 3.40 39.77 -32.53
N ILE A 732 2.50 39.01 -33.17
CA ILE A 732 2.30 39.02 -34.63
C ILE A 732 1.86 40.41 -35.11
N GLU A 733 0.84 40.99 -34.48
CA GLU A 733 0.31 42.32 -34.82
C GLU A 733 1.35 43.44 -34.66
N HIS A 734 2.31 43.24 -33.76
CA HIS A 734 3.40 44.18 -33.48
C HIS A 734 4.75 43.73 -34.07
N LYS A 735 4.74 42.89 -35.11
CA LYS A 735 5.91 42.52 -35.91
C LYS A 735 7.10 42.00 -35.08
N GLY A 736 6.82 41.18 -34.07
CA GLY A 736 7.83 40.57 -33.22
C GLY A 736 8.19 41.36 -31.96
N GLU A 737 7.64 42.55 -31.75
CA GLU A 737 7.75 43.23 -30.46
C GLU A 737 7.00 42.44 -29.38
N THR A 738 7.42 42.57 -28.12
CA THR A 738 6.77 41.89 -26.98
C THR A 738 5.89 42.86 -26.18
N PRO A 739 4.77 42.38 -25.61
CA PRO A 739 3.90 43.22 -24.78
C PRO A 739 4.68 43.95 -23.68
N PRO A 740 4.44 45.25 -23.48
CA PRO A 740 5.12 46.01 -22.44
C PRO A 740 4.68 45.55 -21.03
N ALA A 741 5.52 45.83 -20.03
CA ALA A 741 5.17 45.55 -18.63
C ALA A 741 3.87 46.29 -18.22
N GLY A 742 3.01 45.59 -17.49
CA GLY A 742 1.68 46.06 -17.12
C GLY A 742 0.61 45.89 -18.20
N TRP A 743 0.90 45.16 -19.28
CA TRP A 743 -0.10 44.85 -20.31
C TRP A 743 -1.19 43.93 -19.74
N VAL A 744 -2.42 44.43 -19.71
CA VAL A 744 -3.59 43.64 -19.31
C VAL A 744 -4.01 42.77 -20.49
N GLN A 745 -3.90 41.47 -20.29
CA GLN A 745 -4.27 40.51 -21.31
C GLN A 745 -5.78 40.53 -21.58
N PRO A 746 -6.23 40.69 -22.83
CA PRO A 746 -7.64 40.60 -23.17
C PRO A 746 -8.13 39.15 -23.09
N VAL A 747 -9.39 38.97 -22.69
CA VAL A 747 -10.06 37.67 -22.77
C VAL A 747 -10.33 37.37 -24.24
N ASN A 748 -9.84 36.22 -24.72
CA ASN A 748 -10.04 35.76 -26.10
C ASN A 748 -10.55 34.32 -26.10
N ASN A 749 -11.60 34.05 -26.88
CA ASN A 749 -12.16 32.72 -27.09
C ASN A 749 -11.77 32.10 -28.44
N GLN A 750 -10.92 32.78 -29.21
CA GLN A 750 -10.35 32.28 -30.46
C GLN A 750 -8.90 31.83 -30.22
N SER A 751 -8.70 30.94 -29.25
CA SER A 751 -7.43 30.21 -29.11
C SER A 751 -7.33 29.14 -30.21
N ALA A 752 -6.15 28.56 -30.42
CA ALA A 752 -6.04 27.41 -31.31
C ALA A 752 -6.51 26.06 -30.72
N SER A 753 -7.08 26.03 -29.50
CA SER A 753 -7.98 24.94 -29.07
C SER A 753 -9.43 25.14 -29.55
N GLY A 754 -9.71 26.22 -30.30
CA GLY A 754 -11.04 26.51 -30.84
C GLY A 754 -12.05 27.12 -29.86
N GLY A 755 -11.59 27.52 -28.67
CA GLY A 755 -12.42 28.06 -27.60
C GLY A 755 -11.58 28.70 -26.50
N TYR A 756 -12.09 28.68 -25.27
CA TYR A 756 -11.30 29.06 -24.09
C TYR A 756 -10.36 27.93 -23.66
N ASN A 757 -9.18 28.30 -23.15
CA ASN A 757 -8.21 27.34 -22.63
C ASN A 757 -8.47 26.92 -21.16
N TRP A 758 -7.81 25.84 -20.70
CA TRP A 758 -7.95 25.33 -19.33
C TRP A 758 -7.72 26.43 -18.26
N GLY A 759 -6.75 27.31 -18.46
CA GLY A 759 -6.41 28.38 -17.52
C GLY A 759 -7.56 29.38 -17.32
N TYR A 760 -8.32 29.67 -18.38
CA TYR A 760 -9.57 30.44 -18.28
C TYR A 760 -10.61 29.73 -17.42
N TYR A 761 -10.80 28.42 -17.62
CA TYR A 761 -11.76 27.63 -16.87
C TYR A 761 -11.39 27.47 -15.39
N VAL A 762 -10.11 27.37 -15.06
CA VAL A 762 -9.64 27.40 -13.66
C VAL A 762 -10.02 28.74 -13.02
N ALA A 763 -9.71 29.86 -13.68
CA ALA A 763 -10.02 31.20 -13.18
C ALA A 763 -11.54 31.41 -12.99
N GLN A 764 -12.36 30.96 -13.94
CA GLN A 764 -13.83 30.98 -13.83
C GLN A 764 -14.33 30.18 -12.62
N LYS A 765 -13.86 28.93 -12.45
CA LYS A 765 -14.32 28.02 -11.39
C LYS A 765 -13.87 28.45 -9.99
N THR A 766 -12.74 29.15 -9.89
CA THR A 766 -12.13 29.52 -8.60
C THR A 766 -12.27 30.99 -8.26
N HIS A 767 -12.74 31.81 -9.21
CA HIS A 767 -12.73 33.27 -9.14
C HIS A 767 -11.32 33.86 -8.95
N ALA A 768 -10.28 33.13 -9.38
CA ALA A 768 -8.90 33.57 -9.27
C ALA A 768 -8.56 34.60 -10.35
N ASN A 769 -7.72 35.58 -9.98
CA ASN A 769 -7.10 36.49 -10.94
C ASN A 769 -6.06 35.71 -11.76
N ARG A 770 -6.23 35.70 -13.09
CA ARG A 770 -5.38 34.94 -14.02
C ARG A 770 -4.33 35.85 -14.68
N TYR A 771 -3.06 35.49 -14.55
CA TYR A 771 -1.93 36.13 -15.23
C TYR A 771 -1.23 35.11 -16.11
N ASN A 772 -1.44 35.22 -17.42
CA ASN A 772 -0.96 34.23 -18.37
C ASN A 772 0.21 34.79 -19.20
N TYR A 773 1.37 34.15 -19.04
CA TYR A 773 2.60 34.53 -19.73
C TYR A 773 2.88 33.64 -20.94
N ALA A 774 2.05 32.61 -21.14
CA ALA A 774 2.25 31.63 -22.17
C ALA A 774 2.27 32.24 -23.59
N VAL A 775 3.24 31.86 -24.41
CA VAL A 775 3.30 32.14 -25.85
C VAL A 775 3.15 30.86 -26.65
N SER A 776 2.19 30.85 -27.56
CA SER A 776 2.01 29.77 -28.52
C SER A 776 3.29 29.50 -29.34
N GLY A 777 3.77 28.25 -29.37
CA GLY A 777 4.95 27.81 -30.11
C GLY A 777 6.28 27.93 -29.35
N ALA A 778 6.27 28.48 -28.14
CA ALA A 778 7.44 28.66 -27.30
C ALA A 778 8.04 27.33 -26.82
N VAL A 779 9.36 27.21 -26.97
CA VAL A 779 10.17 26.16 -26.34
C VAL A 779 10.67 26.63 -24.97
N CYS A 780 11.23 25.72 -24.16
CA CYS A 780 11.78 26.12 -22.87
C CYS A 780 12.90 27.16 -23.04
N SER A 781 13.83 26.91 -23.96
CA SER A 781 14.85 27.88 -24.36
C SER A 781 15.24 27.73 -25.82
N ASN A 782 15.36 28.87 -26.50
CA ASN A 782 15.93 28.93 -27.85
C ASN A 782 17.42 28.55 -27.91
N LYS A 783 18.08 28.36 -26.76
CA LYS A 783 19.45 27.80 -26.65
C LYS A 783 19.47 26.28 -26.55
N ILE A 784 18.31 25.62 -26.56
CA ILE A 784 18.17 24.16 -26.50
C ILE A 784 17.55 23.66 -27.79
N SER A 785 16.35 24.13 -28.13
CA SER A 785 15.60 23.69 -29.30
C SER A 785 14.93 24.88 -30.01
N PRO A 786 15.70 25.77 -30.66
CA PRO A 786 15.15 26.98 -31.27
C PRO A 786 14.12 26.65 -32.36
N ARG A 787 13.01 27.38 -32.37
CA ARG A 787 11.96 27.27 -33.40
C ARG A 787 11.69 28.62 -34.04
N THR A 788 11.99 28.75 -35.33
CA THR A 788 11.77 29.99 -36.10
C THR A 788 10.31 30.13 -36.48
N PHE A 789 9.74 31.32 -36.27
CA PHE A 789 8.38 31.66 -36.66
C PHE A 789 8.37 32.64 -37.83
N ALA A 790 7.89 32.16 -38.98
CA ALA A 790 7.91 32.93 -40.22
C ALA A 790 7.17 34.27 -40.14
N ALA A 791 6.09 34.38 -39.35
CA ALA A 791 5.28 35.60 -39.27
C ALA A 791 6.02 36.80 -38.64
N ILE A 792 7.10 36.56 -37.88
CA ILE A 792 7.91 37.60 -37.23
C ILE A 792 9.40 37.54 -37.63
N GLU A 793 9.77 36.65 -38.57
CA GLU A 793 11.14 36.44 -39.03
C GLU A 793 12.17 36.19 -37.90
N ALA A 794 11.72 35.62 -36.78
CA ALA A 794 12.53 35.39 -35.58
C ALA A 794 12.09 34.10 -34.84
N PRO A 795 12.91 33.56 -33.92
CA PRO A 795 12.47 32.49 -33.05
C PRO A 795 11.23 32.87 -32.23
N PHE A 796 10.37 31.88 -31.94
CA PHE A 796 9.29 32.06 -30.97
C PHE A 796 9.88 32.56 -29.63
N PRO A 797 9.26 33.57 -28.97
CA PRO A 797 9.66 33.99 -27.63
C PRO A 797 9.54 32.83 -26.63
N SER A 798 10.68 32.32 -26.14
CA SER A 798 10.77 31.14 -25.27
C SER A 798 10.56 31.45 -23.79
N VAL A 799 10.40 30.41 -22.98
CA VAL A 799 10.11 30.55 -21.52
C VAL A 799 11.21 31.33 -20.80
N LEU A 800 12.46 30.90 -20.92
CA LEU A 800 13.58 31.53 -20.20
C LEU A 800 13.98 32.88 -20.79
N GLU A 801 13.84 33.07 -22.10
CA GLU A 801 14.22 34.32 -22.76
C GLU A 801 13.13 35.39 -22.76
N TYR A 802 11.85 35.04 -22.54
CA TYR A 802 10.75 35.99 -22.56
C TYR A 802 9.70 35.81 -21.45
N GLU A 803 9.06 34.64 -21.30
CA GLU A 803 7.90 34.52 -20.40
C GLU A 803 8.24 34.81 -18.94
N VAL A 804 9.33 34.21 -18.45
CA VAL A 804 9.86 34.46 -17.09
C VAL A 804 10.30 35.92 -16.96
N PRO A 805 11.12 36.51 -17.85
CA PRO A 805 11.43 37.94 -17.84
C PRO A 805 10.19 38.86 -17.84
N ALA A 806 9.14 38.55 -18.59
CA ALA A 806 7.91 39.32 -18.65
C ALA A 806 7.17 39.30 -17.29
N PHE A 807 7.04 38.13 -16.67
CA PHE A 807 6.53 38.00 -15.30
C PHE A 807 7.35 38.80 -14.29
N LEU A 808 8.69 38.72 -14.37
CA LEU A 808 9.56 39.47 -13.48
C LEU A 808 9.42 40.99 -13.67
N ALA A 809 9.22 41.46 -14.90
CA ALA A 809 8.96 42.86 -15.21
C ALA A 809 7.61 43.32 -14.63
N ASP A 810 6.55 42.54 -14.84
CA ASP A 810 5.21 42.80 -14.31
C ASP A 810 5.17 42.82 -12.78
N SER A 811 5.94 41.94 -12.13
CA SER A 811 6.04 41.89 -10.65
C SER A 811 6.62 43.17 -10.03
N LYS A 812 7.36 43.94 -10.85
CA LYS A 812 7.99 45.22 -10.46
C LYS A 812 7.22 46.43 -10.99
N TYR A 813 6.28 46.24 -11.92
CA TYR A 813 5.55 47.31 -12.58
C TYR A 813 4.50 47.95 -11.67
N LYS A 814 4.37 49.28 -11.75
CA LYS A 814 3.36 50.07 -11.04
C LYS A 814 2.50 50.81 -12.03
N VAL A 815 1.18 50.62 -11.97
CA VAL A 815 0.20 51.17 -12.91
C VAL A 815 0.01 52.68 -12.70
N PRO A 816 0.39 53.55 -13.66
CA PRO A 816 0.15 54.99 -13.56
C PRO A 816 -1.34 55.35 -13.80
N PRO A 817 -1.89 56.40 -13.16
CA PRO A 817 -1.30 57.22 -12.09
C PRO A 817 -1.47 56.60 -10.69
N SER A 818 -2.14 55.45 -10.57
CA SER A 818 -2.53 54.85 -9.28
C SER A 818 -1.35 54.48 -8.37
N GLY A 819 -0.18 54.19 -8.95
CA GLY A 819 1.01 53.73 -8.24
C GLY A 819 0.89 52.32 -7.64
N LYS A 820 -0.24 51.63 -7.84
CA LYS A 820 -0.46 50.25 -7.40
C LYS A 820 0.40 49.28 -8.20
N LYS A 821 0.87 48.20 -7.55
CA LYS A 821 1.54 47.10 -8.25
C LYS A 821 0.58 46.47 -9.25
N PHE A 822 1.07 46.11 -10.42
CA PHE A 822 0.29 45.38 -11.41
C PHE A 822 0.04 43.94 -10.97
N LEU A 823 1.09 43.26 -10.48
CA LEU A 823 0.95 42.00 -9.77
C LEU A 823 0.89 42.28 -8.26
N ASP A 824 -0.32 42.33 -7.72
CA ASP A 824 -0.59 42.32 -6.28
C ASP A 824 -0.99 40.90 -5.86
N ILE A 825 -0.02 39.99 -5.93
CA ILE A 825 -0.21 38.54 -5.78
C ILE A 825 0.42 38.05 -4.46
N PRO A 826 -0.35 37.82 -3.39
CA PRO A 826 0.19 37.29 -2.13
C PRO A 826 0.75 35.88 -2.34
N ALA A 827 1.94 35.61 -1.81
CA ALA A 827 2.61 34.34 -2.02
C ALA A 827 1.79 33.14 -1.47
N ASP A 828 1.00 33.34 -0.42
CA ASP A 828 0.12 32.36 0.23
C ASP A 828 -1.23 32.15 -0.47
N GLU A 829 -1.54 32.96 -1.47
CA GLU A 829 -2.79 32.86 -2.24
C GLU A 829 -2.58 32.62 -3.76
N THR A 830 -1.32 32.47 -4.18
CA THR A 830 -0.93 32.37 -5.59
C THR A 830 -0.38 30.99 -5.93
N VAL A 831 -0.96 30.36 -6.95
CA VAL A 831 -0.43 29.11 -7.54
C VAL A 831 0.25 29.42 -8.88
N TYR A 832 1.43 28.86 -9.06
CA TYR A 832 2.23 28.95 -10.27
C TYR A 832 2.15 27.62 -11.04
N ALA A 833 1.48 27.62 -12.18
CA ALA A 833 1.40 26.47 -13.06
C ALA A 833 2.55 26.49 -14.07
N ILE A 834 3.33 25.42 -14.10
CA ILE A 834 4.46 25.23 -15.01
C ILE A 834 4.18 24.01 -15.87
N TRP A 835 4.06 24.17 -17.19
CA TRP A 835 3.70 23.06 -18.08
C TRP A 835 4.59 22.95 -19.32
N ILE A 836 5.91 22.91 -19.16
CA ILE A 836 6.83 23.10 -20.29
C ILE A 836 7.16 21.77 -20.98
N GLY A 837 7.43 21.78 -22.31
CA GLY A 837 8.29 20.75 -22.92
C GLY A 837 7.83 19.99 -24.15
N THR A 838 6.56 20.10 -24.49
CA THR A 838 6.08 19.56 -25.77
C THR A 838 6.68 20.30 -26.98
N ASN A 839 7.14 21.53 -26.70
CA ASN A 839 7.91 22.49 -27.47
C ASN A 839 9.10 21.82 -28.15
N ASP A 840 9.82 21.25 -27.20
CA ASP A 840 11.17 20.79 -27.23
C ASP A 840 11.18 19.37 -27.78
N LEU A 841 10.14 18.56 -27.50
CA LEU A 841 10.00 17.22 -28.09
C LEU A 841 9.40 17.22 -29.51
N GLY A 842 8.65 18.26 -29.88
CA GLY A 842 7.88 18.32 -31.13
C GLY A 842 8.69 18.49 -32.41
N ASN A 843 7.99 18.79 -33.52
CA ASN A 843 8.63 18.95 -34.83
C ASN A 843 9.56 20.18 -34.87
N TYR A 844 10.63 20.06 -35.66
CA TYR A 844 11.76 20.99 -35.65
C TYR A 844 12.46 21.08 -34.27
N ALA A 845 12.39 20.00 -33.49
CA ALA A 845 13.07 19.86 -32.21
C ALA A 845 13.53 18.39 -32.00
N PHE A 846 13.40 17.79 -30.80
CA PHE A 846 13.99 16.48 -30.49
C PHE A 846 13.44 15.30 -31.31
N ILE A 847 12.20 15.34 -31.83
CA ILE A 847 11.69 14.24 -32.67
C ILE A 847 12.31 14.22 -34.08
N THR A 848 12.77 15.38 -34.56
CA THR A 848 13.42 15.55 -35.87
C THR A 848 14.92 15.81 -35.77
N ASP A 849 15.52 15.59 -34.59
CA ASP A 849 16.94 15.85 -34.33
C ASP A 849 17.39 17.28 -34.69
N SER A 850 16.49 18.25 -34.51
CA SER A 850 16.69 19.65 -34.93
C SER A 850 17.05 20.60 -33.77
N GLN A 851 17.18 20.07 -32.55
CA GLN A 851 17.74 20.79 -31.41
C GLN A 851 19.18 21.28 -31.69
N ILE A 852 19.68 22.19 -30.85
CA ILE A 852 21.09 22.61 -30.93
C ILE A 852 22.01 21.40 -30.72
N ALA A 853 23.05 21.28 -31.54
CA ALA A 853 24.01 20.19 -31.46
C ALA A 853 24.60 20.05 -30.04
N GLY A 854 24.57 18.82 -29.50
CA GLY A 854 25.05 18.51 -28.15
C GLY A 854 24.00 18.71 -27.04
N LYS A 855 22.77 19.15 -27.37
CA LYS A 855 21.66 19.21 -26.42
C LYS A 855 20.84 17.93 -26.43
N THR A 856 20.32 17.58 -25.25
CA THR A 856 19.60 16.33 -24.95
C THR A 856 18.30 16.62 -24.21
N VAL A 857 17.39 15.63 -24.13
CA VAL A 857 16.13 15.76 -23.38
C VAL A 857 16.37 16.21 -21.92
N PRO A 858 17.37 15.68 -21.17
CA PRO A 858 17.73 16.22 -19.86
C PRO A 858 18.08 17.72 -19.81
N ASP A 859 18.69 18.30 -20.85
CA ASP A 859 18.94 19.75 -20.90
C ASP A 859 17.63 20.54 -20.88
N TYR A 860 16.64 20.07 -21.64
CA TYR A 860 15.30 20.67 -21.64
C TYR A 860 14.64 20.52 -20.26
N ILE A 861 14.73 19.33 -19.65
CA ILE A 861 14.15 19.10 -18.32
C ILE A 861 14.77 20.04 -17.29
N GLU A 862 16.10 20.22 -17.29
CA GLU A 862 16.75 21.17 -16.39
C GLU A 862 16.32 22.63 -16.66
N CYS A 863 16.06 22.99 -17.92
CA CYS A 863 15.51 24.30 -18.27
C CYS A 863 14.13 24.54 -17.61
N VAL A 864 13.29 23.51 -17.47
CA VAL A 864 12.02 23.62 -16.74
C VAL A 864 12.27 24.01 -15.27
N TYR A 865 13.19 23.35 -14.59
CA TYR A 865 13.54 23.68 -13.21
C TYR A 865 14.21 25.07 -13.08
N GLN A 866 14.96 25.53 -14.09
CA GLN A 866 15.48 26.91 -14.12
C GLN A 866 14.36 27.96 -14.20
N ALA A 867 13.25 27.65 -14.88
CA ALA A 867 12.07 28.53 -14.86
C ALA A 867 11.44 28.58 -13.45
N LEU A 868 11.34 27.43 -12.77
CA LEU A 868 10.89 27.36 -11.38
C LEU A 868 11.81 28.17 -10.45
N ASP A 869 13.13 28.05 -10.60
CA ASP A 869 14.12 28.81 -9.80
C ASP A 869 13.86 30.30 -9.87
N ALA A 870 13.65 30.84 -11.08
CA ALA A 870 13.44 32.26 -11.29
C ALA A 870 12.13 32.76 -10.65
N VAL A 871 11.06 31.97 -10.72
CA VAL A 871 9.77 32.30 -10.10
C VAL A 871 9.85 32.18 -8.58
N HIS A 872 10.52 31.15 -8.05
CA HIS A 872 10.75 30.96 -6.62
C HIS A 872 11.60 32.07 -6.02
N ALA A 873 12.68 32.46 -6.70
CA ALA A 873 13.54 33.58 -6.31
C ALA A 873 12.79 34.91 -6.25
N ASN A 874 11.73 35.07 -7.06
CA ASN A 874 10.85 36.23 -7.03
C ASN A 874 9.73 36.14 -5.96
N GLY A 875 9.73 35.09 -5.14
CA GLY A 875 8.81 34.92 -4.02
C GLY A 875 7.69 33.90 -4.24
N GLY A 876 7.69 33.16 -5.36
CA GLY A 876 6.69 32.11 -5.60
C GLY A 876 6.85 30.93 -4.63
N ARG A 877 5.73 30.41 -4.10
CA ARG A 877 5.74 29.36 -3.06
C ARG A 877 4.85 28.15 -3.31
N TYR A 878 3.91 28.20 -4.25
CA TYR A 878 3.03 27.07 -4.54
C TYR A 878 3.09 26.75 -6.03
N PHE A 879 3.70 25.62 -6.37
CA PHE A 879 3.93 25.25 -7.76
C PHE A 879 3.12 24.01 -8.12
N VAL A 880 2.53 24.02 -9.32
CA VAL A 880 2.01 22.81 -9.96
C VAL A 880 2.82 22.60 -11.23
N LEU A 881 3.71 21.61 -11.20
CA LEU A 881 4.42 21.12 -12.38
C LEU A 881 3.51 20.13 -13.10
N MET A 882 3.09 20.46 -14.31
CA MET A 882 2.27 19.59 -15.14
C MET A 882 3.20 18.81 -16.08
N ASN A 883 3.16 17.48 -16.04
CA ASN A 883 3.99 16.65 -16.92
C ASN A 883 3.46 16.65 -18.38
N LEU A 884 4.20 16.00 -19.29
CA LEU A 884 3.82 15.97 -20.71
C LEU A 884 2.61 15.06 -20.93
N THR A 885 1.65 15.48 -21.76
CA THR A 885 0.50 14.62 -22.13
C THR A 885 0.92 13.50 -23.08
N PRO A 886 0.06 12.49 -23.34
CA PRO A 886 0.44 11.39 -24.22
C PRO A 886 0.40 11.87 -25.67
N LEU A 887 1.47 12.54 -26.11
CA LEU A 887 1.54 13.15 -27.44
C LEU A 887 1.41 12.16 -28.56
N GLN A 888 1.82 10.90 -28.34
CA GLN A 888 1.61 9.80 -29.27
C GLN A 888 0.13 9.51 -29.55
N LEU A 889 -0.81 10.04 -28.77
CA LEU A 889 -2.26 9.95 -29.04
C LEU A 889 -2.82 11.15 -29.81
N ALA A 890 -2.07 12.26 -29.93
CA ALA A 890 -2.51 13.40 -30.73
C ALA A 890 -2.48 13.02 -32.23
N PRO A 891 -3.48 13.41 -33.06
CA PRO A 891 -3.55 12.98 -34.46
C PRO A 891 -2.28 13.28 -35.27
N MET A 892 -1.53 14.34 -34.92
CA MET A 892 -0.24 14.70 -35.51
C MET A 892 0.87 13.68 -35.24
N TYR A 893 0.82 12.90 -34.16
CA TYR A 893 1.86 11.91 -33.83
C TYR A 893 1.31 10.47 -33.70
N ALA A 894 -0.01 10.28 -33.75
CA ALA A 894 -0.63 8.96 -33.65
C ALA A 894 -0.23 8.01 -34.79
N THR A 895 -0.33 6.72 -34.50
CA THR A 895 -0.18 5.68 -35.51
C THR A 895 -1.34 5.74 -36.52
N PRO A 896 -1.17 5.20 -37.74
CA PRO A 896 -2.21 5.22 -38.77
C PRO A 896 -3.58 4.70 -38.28
N GLU A 897 -3.58 3.61 -37.51
CA GLU A 897 -4.77 2.96 -36.97
C GLU A 897 -5.51 3.80 -35.90
N HIS A 898 -4.83 4.79 -35.32
CA HIS A 898 -5.38 5.70 -34.30
C HIS A 898 -5.60 7.13 -34.81
N GLY A 899 -5.82 7.30 -36.13
CA GLY A 899 -6.10 8.61 -36.72
C GLY A 899 -4.86 9.43 -37.07
N GLY A 900 -3.68 8.80 -37.09
CA GLY A 900 -2.41 9.43 -37.45
C GLY A 900 -2.43 10.13 -38.81
N THR A 901 -2.24 11.45 -38.81
CA THR A 901 -2.29 12.28 -40.03
C THR A 901 -0.99 12.21 -40.83
N GLY A 902 -1.06 12.52 -42.13
CA GLY A 902 0.12 12.74 -42.97
C GLY A 902 0.68 14.16 -42.81
N PRO A 903 1.39 14.68 -43.83
CA PRO A 903 1.67 16.11 -43.95
C PRO A 903 0.46 16.99 -43.61
N ASN A 904 0.67 18.01 -42.77
CA ASN A 904 -0.39 18.92 -42.31
C ASN A 904 0.19 20.34 -42.09
N SER A 905 -0.66 21.28 -41.67
CA SER A 905 -0.27 22.69 -41.51
C SER A 905 0.81 22.95 -40.46
N PHE A 906 0.96 22.05 -39.48
CA PHE A 906 1.95 22.16 -38.42
C PHE A 906 3.26 21.45 -38.78
N TRP A 907 3.20 20.37 -39.57
CA TRP A 907 4.36 19.61 -40.06
C TRP A 907 4.21 19.25 -41.55
N PRO A 908 4.47 20.21 -42.44
CA PRO A 908 4.28 20.03 -43.89
C PRO A 908 5.17 18.94 -44.51
N GLU A 909 6.34 18.69 -43.93
CA GLU A 909 7.30 17.67 -44.35
C GLU A 909 7.34 16.43 -43.44
N LYS A 910 6.23 16.13 -42.75
CA LYS A 910 6.12 14.95 -41.88
C LYS A 910 6.51 13.65 -42.64
N PRO A 911 7.38 12.80 -42.06
CA PRO A 911 7.77 11.53 -42.68
C PRO A 911 6.60 10.56 -42.89
N ASP A 912 6.68 9.75 -43.95
CA ASP A 912 5.65 8.74 -44.30
C ASP A 912 5.50 7.65 -43.23
N ASN A 913 6.58 7.30 -42.52
CA ASN A 913 6.57 6.29 -41.47
C ASN A 913 5.99 6.84 -40.15
N LYS A 914 4.66 7.03 -40.13
CA LYS A 914 3.90 7.53 -38.98
C LYS A 914 4.08 6.68 -37.72
N THR A 915 4.20 5.36 -37.89
CA THR A 915 4.42 4.42 -36.77
C THR A 915 5.75 4.73 -36.08
N ALA A 916 6.85 4.89 -36.82
CA ALA A 916 8.13 5.26 -36.22
C ALA A 916 8.09 6.62 -35.51
N VAL A 917 7.40 7.60 -36.10
CA VAL A 917 7.19 8.92 -35.46
C VAL A 917 6.42 8.76 -34.13
N SER A 918 5.36 7.96 -34.12
CA SER A 918 4.53 7.72 -32.93
C SER A 918 5.31 7.07 -31.80
N TYR A 919 6.00 5.96 -32.07
CA TYR A 919 6.80 5.27 -31.05
C TYR A 919 7.98 6.11 -30.56
N ARG A 920 8.63 6.90 -31.42
CA ARG A 920 9.68 7.83 -31.00
C ARG A 920 9.13 8.93 -30.09
N MET A 921 7.95 9.47 -30.41
CA MET A 921 7.28 10.45 -29.54
C MET A 921 6.93 9.83 -28.19
N TRP A 922 6.39 8.60 -28.21
CA TRP A 922 6.04 7.88 -26.98
C TRP A 922 7.27 7.67 -26.08
N ASP A 923 8.37 7.17 -26.63
CA ASP A 923 9.63 6.94 -25.91
C ASP A 923 10.16 8.22 -25.25
N GLN A 924 10.20 9.33 -25.99
CA GLN A 924 10.67 10.62 -25.46
C GLN A 924 9.75 11.19 -24.37
N VAL A 925 8.42 11.08 -24.55
CA VAL A 925 7.44 11.55 -23.57
C VAL A 925 7.49 10.71 -22.30
N ALA A 926 7.48 9.38 -22.43
CA ALA A 926 7.56 8.47 -21.29
C ALA A 926 8.84 8.72 -20.48
N THR A 927 9.99 8.79 -21.16
CA THR A 927 11.28 9.07 -20.52
C THR A 927 11.27 10.40 -19.78
N ALA A 928 10.79 11.48 -20.40
CA ALA A 928 10.76 12.79 -19.75
C ALA A 928 9.80 12.83 -18.55
N ASN A 929 8.66 12.14 -18.64
CA ASN A 929 7.70 12.05 -17.54
C ASN A 929 8.22 11.26 -16.34
N GLU A 930 8.88 10.12 -16.57
CA GLU A 930 9.57 9.39 -15.49
C GLU A 930 10.62 10.27 -14.82
N VAL A 931 11.42 11.01 -15.60
CA VAL A 931 12.40 11.93 -15.01
C VAL A 931 11.70 13.03 -14.20
N PHE A 932 10.56 13.58 -14.63
CA PHE A 932 9.83 14.54 -13.81
C PHE A 932 9.31 13.93 -12.51
N GLU A 933 8.81 12.70 -12.54
CA GLU A 933 8.32 12.00 -11.36
C GLU A 933 9.42 11.89 -10.28
N TYR A 934 10.58 11.35 -10.64
CA TYR A 934 11.67 11.12 -9.69
C TYR A 934 12.46 12.39 -9.36
N LYS A 935 12.78 13.23 -10.36
CA LYS A 935 13.59 14.43 -10.15
C LYS A 935 12.82 15.48 -9.34
N THR A 936 11.50 15.62 -9.48
CA THR A 936 10.76 16.62 -8.70
C THR A 936 10.83 16.31 -7.20
N ALA A 937 10.64 15.05 -6.83
CA ALA A 937 10.77 14.60 -5.44
C ALA A 937 12.18 14.89 -4.90
N TYR A 938 13.21 14.54 -5.68
CA TYR A 938 14.60 14.80 -5.32
C TYR A 938 14.87 16.30 -5.13
N GLU A 939 14.51 17.14 -6.11
CA GLU A 939 14.80 18.58 -6.06
C GLU A 939 14.04 19.29 -4.92
N ALA A 940 12.79 18.90 -4.66
CA ALA A 940 11.96 19.51 -3.63
C ALA A 940 12.35 19.03 -2.22
N VAL A 941 12.49 17.72 -2.02
CA VAL A 941 12.60 17.10 -0.69
C VAL A 941 14.05 16.85 -0.29
N ILE A 942 14.86 16.30 -1.20
CA ILE A 942 16.24 15.84 -0.89
C ILE A 942 17.25 16.97 -1.08
N ALA A 943 17.29 17.56 -2.27
CA ALA A 943 18.19 18.68 -2.57
C ALA A 943 17.72 20.00 -1.95
N LYS A 944 16.45 20.08 -1.54
CA LYS A 944 15.80 21.27 -0.97
C LYS A 944 16.02 22.52 -1.82
N ARG A 945 15.97 22.38 -3.15
CA ARG A 945 16.18 23.46 -4.13
C ARG A 945 15.20 24.61 -3.93
N TYR A 946 13.99 24.34 -3.44
CA TYR A 946 12.91 25.31 -3.26
C TYR A 946 12.47 25.49 -1.79
N PRO A 947 13.31 26.07 -0.93
CA PRO A 947 12.99 26.20 0.49
C PRO A 947 11.70 26.99 0.72
N GLY A 948 10.83 26.45 1.58
CA GLY A 948 9.55 27.05 1.96
C GLY A 948 8.47 27.03 0.87
N ALA A 949 8.73 26.39 -0.28
CA ALA A 949 7.71 26.14 -1.29
C ALA A 949 7.01 24.80 -1.07
N LYS A 950 5.78 24.68 -1.57
CA LYS A 950 5.10 23.40 -1.80
C LYS A 950 4.98 23.16 -3.29
N LEU A 951 5.22 21.93 -3.71
CA LEU A 951 5.19 21.53 -5.11
C LEU A 951 4.18 20.39 -5.29
N ALA A 952 3.48 20.37 -6.41
CA ALA A 952 2.80 19.17 -6.87
C ALA A 952 3.20 18.87 -8.30
N THR A 953 3.36 17.59 -8.61
CA THR A 953 3.45 17.10 -9.98
C THR A 953 2.08 16.60 -10.40
N MET A 954 1.43 17.27 -11.35
CA MET A 954 0.17 16.83 -11.94
C MET A 954 0.46 15.94 -13.15
N ASP A 955 -0.03 14.71 -13.11
CA ASP A 955 0.09 13.72 -14.16
C ASP A 955 -1.00 13.91 -15.24
N VAL A 956 -0.71 14.83 -16.15
CA VAL A 956 -1.56 15.09 -17.31
C VAL A 956 -1.44 13.98 -18.36
N TYR A 957 -0.37 13.19 -18.33
CA TYR A 957 -0.22 12.00 -19.16
C TYR A 957 -1.32 10.98 -18.84
N ALA A 958 -1.42 10.58 -17.56
CA ALA A 958 -2.44 9.64 -17.11
C ALA A 958 -3.84 10.22 -17.27
N LEU A 959 -4.07 11.49 -16.93
CA LEU A 959 -5.38 12.14 -17.08
C LEU A 959 -5.90 12.07 -18.53
N LEU A 960 -5.07 12.43 -19.52
CA LEU A 960 -5.51 12.42 -20.91
C LEU A 960 -5.48 11.02 -21.53
N SER A 961 -4.68 10.10 -21.01
CA SER A 961 -4.75 8.69 -21.39
C SER A 961 -6.08 8.07 -20.95
N ASP A 962 -6.52 8.36 -19.72
CA ASP A 962 -7.83 7.96 -19.22
C ASP A 962 -8.96 8.62 -20.03
N ALA A 963 -8.84 9.92 -20.34
CA ALA A 963 -9.82 10.61 -21.17
C ALA A 963 -9.91 10.07 -22.61
N TYR A 964 -8.81 9.54 -23.15
CA TYR A 964 -8.77 8.89 -24.45
C TYR A 964 -9.36 7.48 -24.41
N ASN A 965 -9.04 6.68 -23.38
CA ASN A 965 -9.48 5.29 -23.27
C ASN A 965 -10.90 5.13 -22.70
N HIS A 966 -11.36 6.11 -21.91
CA HIS A 966 -12.66 6.13 -21.22
C HIS A 966 -13.36 7.49 -21.39
N PRO A 967 -13.58 7.97 -22.63
CA PRO A 967 -14.09 9.33 -22.87
C PRO A 967 -15.46 9.59 -22.24
N GLU A 968 -16.28 8.57 -22.01
CA GLU A 968 -17.57 8.68 -21.33
C GLU A 968 -17.48 9.30 -19.93
N ASP A 969 -16.36 9.09 -19.21
CA ASP A 969 -16.16 9.58 -17.85
C ASP A 969 -15.82 11.08 -17.81
N PHE A 970 -15.36 11.62 -18.92
CA PHE A 970 -14.80 12.98 -19.01
C PHE A 970 -15.64 13.92 -19.87
N PHE A 971 -16.33 13.39 -20.88
CA PHE A 971 -17.07 14.16 -21.88
C PHE A 971 -18.60 13.99 -21.77
N GLY A 972 -19.10 13.25 -20.76
CA GLY A 972 -20.53 13.14 -20.40
C GLY A 972 -21.31 12.00 -21.07
N GLN A 973 -22.37 11.51 -20.41
CA GLN A 973 -23.18 10.39 -20.91
C GLN A 973 -24.11 10.80 -22.07
N GLY A 974 -23.97 10.14 -23.22
CA GLY A 974 -24.89 10.24 -24.37
C GLY A 974 -24.27 10.75 -25.67
N SER A 975 -23.02 11.19 -25.67
CA SER A 975 -22.27 11.67 -26.84
C SER A 975 -21.27 10.62 -27.32
N ALA A 976 -21.27 10.28 -28.61
CA ALA A 976 -20.23 9.45 -29.20
C ALA A 976 -18.96 10.31 -29.37
N VAL A 977 -18.09 10.29 -28.35
CA VAL A 977 -16.87 11.11 -28.34
C VAL A 977 -15.85 10.52 -29.32
N ASN A 978 -15.31 11.38 -30.17
CA ASN A 978 -14.24 11.08 -31.10
C ASN A 978 -12.89 11.46 -30.49
N VAL A 979 -12.17 10.44 -30.01
CA VAL A 979 -10.84 10.58 -29.37
C VAL A 979 -9.67 10.43 -30.35
N THR A 980 -9.89 9.88 -31.55
CA THR A 980 -8.85 9.66 -32.57
C THR A 980 -8.88 10.69 -33.70
N GLY A 981 -10.06 11.21 -34.01
CA GLY A 981 -10.28 12.30 -34.96
C GLY A 981 -10.25 13.67 -34.29
N TYR A 982 -10.40 14.71 -35.11
CA TYR A 982 -10.34 16.10 -34.69
C TYR A 982 -11.41 16.94 -35.40
N ASN A 983 -11.72 18.11 -34.86
CA ASN A 983 -12.88 18.90 -35.29
C ASN A 983 -12.63 19.81 -36.50
N LYS A 984 -11.46 20.44 -36.59
CA LYS A 984 -11.09 21.44 -37.59
C LYS A 984 -10.07 20.85 -38.56
N HIS A 985 -10.44 20.78 -39.84
CA HIS A 985 -9.59 20.26 -40.90
C HIS A 985 -9.14 21.40 -41.81
N CYS A 986 -7.83 21.54 -42.03
CA CYS A 986 -7.27 22.50 -42.99
C CYS A 986 -6.38 21.77 -44.01
N ASP A 987 -6.05 22.41 -45.12
CA ASP A 987 -5.02 21.90 -46.02
C ASP A 987 -3.60 22.04 -45.42
N VAL A 988 -2.59 21.46 -46.09
CA VAL A 988 -1.18 21.46 -45.63
C VAL A 988 -0.59 22.88 -45.49
N LYS A 989 -1.22 23.90 -46.09
CA LYS A 989 -0.80 25.31 -45.94
C LYS A 989 -1.55 26.03 -44.82
N GLY A 990 -2.41 25.33 -44.08
CA GLY A 990 -3.31 25.93 -43.07
C GLY A 990 -4.41 26.78 -43.70
N GLN A 991 -4.74 26.55 -44.98
CA GLN A 991 -5.79 27.26 -45.71
C GLN A 991 -7.02 26.33 -45.87
N ASN A 992 -8.12 26.89 -46.38
CA ASN A 992 -9.35 26.14 -46.71
C ASN A 992 -9.88 25.28 -45.55
N CYS A 993 -10.00 25.87 -44.37
CA CYS A 993 -10.40 25.13 -43.17
C CYS A 993 -11.91 24.88 -43.08
N GLU A 994 -12.29 23.65 -42.70
CA GLU A 994 -13.65 23.23 -42.39
C GLU A 994 -13.74 22.83 -40.90
N ILE A 995 -14.81 23.25 -40.22
CA ILE A 995 -15.10 22.91 -38.82
C ILE A 995 -16.31 21.96 -38.81
N LEU A 996 -16.11 20.75 -38.31
CA LEU A 996 -17.18 19.75 -38.23
C LEU A 996 -18.24 20.16 -37.19
N PRO A 997 -19.52 19.80 -37.42
CA PRO A 997 -20.57 20.00 -36.43
C PRO A 997 -20.29 19.16 -35.16
N HIS A 998 -20.87 19.57 -34.03
CA HIS A 998 -20.69 18.94 -32.71
C HIS A 998 -19.25 18.96 -32.17
N PRO A 999 -18.60 20.14 -32.07
CA PRO A 999 -17.24 20.26 -31.55
C PRO A 999 -17.07 19.72 -30.13
N GLU A 1000 -18.15 19.66 -29.34
CA GLU A 1000 -18.19 19.07 -28.01
C GLU A 1000 -17.91 17.56 -27.99
N GLN A 1001 -18.01 16.88 -29.13
CA GLN A 1001 -17.78 15.44 -29.25
C GLN A 1001 -16.31 15.11 -29.54
N PHE A 1002 -15.43 16.07 -29.79
CA PHE A 1002 -14.05 15.77 -30.15
C PHE A 1002 -13.12 15.97 -28.95
N MET A 1003 -12.18 15.05 -28.74
CA MET A 1003 -11.08 15.27 -27.80
C MET A 1003 -10.07 16.30 -28.35
N TRP A 1004 -9.92 16.32 -29.68
CA TRP A 1004 -8.96 17.16 -30.40
C TRP A 1004 -9.68 18.22 -31.24
N TYR A 1005 -9.23 19.47 -31.14
CA TYR A 1005 -9.73 20.54 -31.99
C TYR A 1005 -9.16 20.45 -33.40
N ASP A 1006 -7.86 20.25 -33.56
CA ASP A 1006 -7.20 20.01 -34.84
C ASP A 1006 -6.18 18.87 -34.72
N GLU A 1007 -5.22 18.75 -35.63
CA GLU A 1007 -4.23 17.67 -35.59
C GLU A 1007 -3.39 17.64 -34.30
N LEU A 1008 -3.35 18.72 -33.52
CA LEU A 1008 -2.38 18.94 -32.47
C LEU A 1008 -2.97 19.46 -31.16
N HIS A 1009 -4.06 20.23 -31.25
CA HIS A 1009 -4.65 20.94 -30.12
C HIS A 1009 -5.83 20.18 -29.50
N PRO A 1010 -5.98 20.20 -28.16
CA PRO A 1010 -7.13 19.67 -27.46
C PRO A 1010 -8.35 20.50 -27.83
N SER A 1011 -9.52 19.89 -27.73
CA SER A 1011 -10.76 20.65 -27.78
C SER A 1011 -10.98 21.47 -26.51
N GLU A 1012 -11.87 22.44 -26.60
CA GLU A 1012 -12.35 23.20 -25.44
C GLU A 1012 -12.91 22.29 -24.32
N VAL A 1013 -13.45 21.11 -24.65
CA VAL A 1013 -13.96 20.18 -23.64
C VAL A 1013 -12.80 19.49 -22.90
N THR A 1014 -11.77 19.08 -23.62
CA THR A 1014 -10.53 18.55 -23.02
C THR A 1014 -9.86 19.61 -22.12
N ASP A 1015 -9.88 20.88 -22.51
CA ASP A 1015 -9.40 21.99 -21.67
C ASP A 1015 -10.21 22.13 -20.36
N LYS A 1016 -11.53 21.88 -20.37
CA LYS A 1016 -12.34 21.84 -19.14
C LYS A 1016 -11.96 20.69 -18.22
N VAL A 1017 -11.67 19.51 -18.79
CA VAL A 1017 -11.22 18.33 -18.03
C VAL A 1017 -9.93 18.63 -17.28
N ILE A 1018 -8.95 19.21 -17.98
CA ILE A 1018 -7.66 19.62 -17.39
C ILE A 1018 -7.89 20.66 -16.28
N ALA A 1019 -8.77 21.65 -16.51
CA ALA A 1019 -9.10 22.66 -15.52
C ALA A 1019 -9.76 22.09 -14.26
N ASP A 1020 -10.71 21.16 -14.43
CA ASP A 1020 -11.39 20.50 -13.31
C ASP A 1020 -10.42 19.70 -12.45
N GLU A 1021 -9.49 18.99 -13.09
CA GLU A 1021 -8.48 18.23 -12.36
C GLU A 1021 -7.46 19.15 -11.67
N PHE A 1022 -6.99 20.20 -12.34
CA PHE A 1022 -6.09 21.20 -11.73
C PHE A 1022 -6.69 21.82 -10.46
N VAL A 1023 -7.99 22.10 -10.43
CA VAL A 1023 -8.68 22.59 -9.23
C VAL A 1023 -8.70 21.56 -8.10
N LYS A 1024 -8.69 20.26 -8.39
CA LYS A 1024 -8.53 19.21 -7.37
C LYS A 1024 -7.07 19.14 -6.88
N VAL A 1025 -6.10 19.33 -7.79
CA VAL A 1025 -4.66 19.37 -7.44
C VAL A 1025 -4.41 20.44 -6.40
N THR A 1026 -4.87 21.68 -6.64
CA THR A 1026 -4.68 22.81 -5.69
C THR A 1026 -5.28 22.58 -4.31
N LYS A 1027 -6.24 21.66 -4.20
CA LYS A 1027 -6.92 21.28 -2.95
C LYS A 1027 -6.32 20.06 -2.25
N GLY A 1028 -5.28 19.43 -2.80
CA GLY A 1028 -4.71 18.19 -2.25
C GLY A 1028 -5.61 16.96 -2.44
N LYS A 1029 -6.44 16.92 -3.51
CA LYS A 1029 -7.49 15.91 -3.71
C LYS A 1029 -7.42 15.16 -5.03
N SER A 1030 -6.41 15.45 -5.86
CA SER A 1030 -6.30 14.82 -7.17
C SER A 1030 -5.65 13.44 -7.04
N LYS A 1031 -6.22 12.45 -7.73
CA LYS A 1031 -5.56 11.13 -7.92
C LYS A 1031 -4.47 11.17 -8.99
N TYR A 1032 -4.45 12.22 -9.80
CA TYR A 1032 -3.46 12.47 -10.85
C TYR A 1032 -2.41 13.47 -10.36
N ALA A 1033 -2.08 13.48 -9.07
CA ALA A 1033 -1.02 14.33 -8.57
C ALA A 1033 -0.27 13.75 -7.37
N THR A 1034 1.02 14.03 -7.35
CA THR A 1034 1.93 13.77 -6.23
C THR A 1034 2.37 15.09 -5.61
N TYR A 1035 2.50 15.14 -4.29
CA TYR A 1035 2.68 16.38 -3.51
C TYR A 1035 3.99 16.34 -2.71
N TRP A 1036 4.72 17.45 -2.68
CA TRP A 1036 6.06 17.60 -2.10
C TRP A 1036 6.22 18.87 -1.26
#